data_AF-A7RXZ3-F1
#
_entry.id   AF-A7RXZ3-F1
#
_cell.length_a   1.000
_cell.length_b   1.000
_cell.length_c   1.000
_cell.angle_alpha   90.00
_cell.angle_beta   90.00
_cell.angle_gamma   90.00
#
_symmetry.space_group_name_H-M   'P 1'
#
loop_
_entity.id
_entity.type
_entity.pdbx_description
1 polymer ?
#
loop_
_entity_poly.entity_id
_entity_poly.type
_entity_poly.pdbx_seq_one_letter_code
_entity_poly.pdbx_strand_id
1 'polypeptide(L)'
;VVTPAEFVRKFGGTRVIEKVLIANNGIAAVKCMRSIRRWAYELIGNEKAIKFITMVTPEDLRANAEYIKMADHYSLVPGGSNNNNYANVDLILDVAKRIPVQAVWAGWGHASENPKLPDLLSKNNITFIGPPAEAMWSLGDKIASTIIAQTVGIPTLPWSGSGLVIENHTEVLEQGGVLTVPDELYDQASMNEVTDGLKIARSIGYPVMIKASEGGGGKGIRKANNDDEFTNFFRQVQIEVPSSPIFIMKVAEHSRHLEVQLLVDEYGNAVSLFGRDCSVQRRHQKIIEEAPAAVAKPETLRKMEEDAINLAKVVGYVSAGTVEYLYNPDDDKYFFLELNPRLQVEHPCTEFIADVNLPAAQLQVAMGVPLHRIKDIRVLYGKSAYGSDNIVFEPPPPYKKPKGHVIATRITAENPDEGFKPSSGTVQELNFRSMKDVWGYFSVAASGGLHEYADSQFGHLFAWGEDREDARRNIVLALKEISIRGDFRTTVEYLIKLLEKDSFKSNRFSTNWLDSLIAEREQTEKPEPILGVIAGAIHVADATITKRFANYRDALERGQILPEDCLGNSVDVELIYEGYKYCLTATRLGPNSFFLLMNGSFVEIETHRLSDGGLLLSFEGHSHTSYMKEQIDSYRMTIGGMTWVFQKQNDPTVLRAPSAGKLIGYLVEDGGHVFQGETYAEIEVMKMVMPLTVTESGCLHYVKGGGAVLDPGTKVATLELDDPSRVTQAQLYTGTFPVSETNSIQKGMKLHQVYQIAKENLQNVMDGYCVDEPYLTPRLEENVDVLLKSLRNPALPLLELKEMISSIAGRIPLSVEDAIKRHLANYASNLTSLLSQFPSQQIANVVDAHASTLTKREERDAFFLNTQGIVQLVQRYRNGVRGHLKAVVLALLRKYLQSEILFNEGNFEKCVILLRAQSKSKDLSSVVSTVFSHVNVSKKNKLAITLIDRLCGYEPGLSDELHSILQELTHLNRQEHAKVALRARQALLASQQPSYERRHNQIESLFLSAVDIMGSQFSPESLQKLIYSETAIFDVLPSFFYHKNEAVRKAALEVYVRRSYQAYELTTLYHEMLNENVFIVEFQFSLPSSHPN
;
A
#
# COMPACT_ATOMS: atom_id res chain seq x y z
N VAL A 1 -44.44 11.02 -22.33
CA VAL A 1 -44.29 12.27 -21.55
C VAL A 1 -42.99 12.84 -22.00
N VAL A 2 -43.00 14.01 -22.64
CA VAL A 2 -41.80 14.59 -23.27
C VAL A 2 -41.23 15.73 -22.41
N THR A 3 -42.03 16.32 -21.53
CA THR A 3 -41.63 17.44 -20.65
C THR A 3 -42.13 17.27 -19.21
N PRO A 4 -41.51 17.94 -18.22
CA PRO A 4 -42.02 17.99 -16.84
C PRO A 4 -43.46 18.53 -16.75
N ALA A 5 -43.83 19.51 -17.57
CA ALA A 5 -45.20 20.05 -17.59
C ALA A 5 -46.24 18.99 -18.02
N GLU A 6 -45.93 18.20 -19.06
CA GLU A 6 -46.78 17.08 -19.47
C GLU A 6 -46.85 15.98 -18.41
N PHE A 7 -45.74 15.74 -17.71
CA PHE A 7 -45.67 14.77 -16.61
C PHE A 7 -46.67 15.15 -15.53
N VAL A 8 -46.57 16.36 -15.00
CA VAL A 8 -47.42 16.89 -13.93
C VAL A 8 -48.89 16.77 -14.31
N ARG A 9 -49.27 17.24 -15.50
CA ARG A 9 -50.66 17.12 -15.99
C ARG A 9 -51.12 15.67 -16.10
N LYS A 10 -50.29 14.77 -16.62
CA LYS A 10 -50.65 13.35 -16.80
C LYS A 10 -50.86 12.64 -15.46
N PHE A 11 -50.03 12.92 -14.47
CA PHE A 11 -50.03 12.24 -13.18
C PHE A 11 -50.87 12.96 -12.10
N GLY A 12 -51.54 14.06 -12.45
CA GLY A 12 -52.46 14.78 -11.56
C GLY A 12 -51.75 15.69 -10.56
N GLY A 13 -50.55 16.17 -10.90
CA GLY A 13 -49.88 17.21 -10.14
C GLY A 13 -50.44 18.60 -10.41
N THR A 14 -50.19 19.53 -9.48
CA THR A 14 -50.71 20.89 -9.49
C THR A 14 -49.66 21.93 -9.90
N ARG A 15 -48.36 21.61 -9.84
CA ARG A 15 -47.29 22.55 -10.14
C ARG A 15 -46.14 21.94 -10.92
N VAL A 16 -45.59 22.73 -11.85
CA VAL A 16 -44.49 22.33 -12.72
C VAL A 16 -43.17 22.78 -12.11
N ILE A 17 -42.28 21.82 -11.84
CA ILE A 17 -40.92 22.08 -11.37
C ILE A 17 -39.95 21.65 -12.47
N GLU A 18 -39.18 22.59 -13.01
CA GLU A 18 -38.16 22.33 -14.05
C GLU A 18 -36.75 22.64 -13.57
N LYS A 19 -36.61 23.51 -12.56
CA LYS A 19 -35.35 23.93 -11.96
C LYS A 19 -35.43 23.80 -10.45
N VAL A 20 -34.44 23.11 -9.88
CA VAL A 20 -34.29 22.91 -8.44
C VAL A 20 -32.99 23.53 -7.97
N LEU A 21 -33.06 24.41 -6.97
CA LEU A 21 -31.89 24.85 -6.21
C LEU A 21 -31.58 23.82 -5.12
N ILE A 22 -30.36 23.31 -5.11
CA ILE A 22 -29.83 22.45 -4.04
C ILE A 22 -29.12 23.36 -3.03
N ALA A 23 -29.75 23.52 -1.87
CA ALA A 23 -29.21 24.25 -0.73
C ALA A 23 -28.39 23.31 0.18
N ASN A 24 -27.48 22.54 -0.43
CA ASN A 24 -26.65 21.54 0.23
C ASN A 24 -25.40 21.24 -0.61
N ASN A 25 -24.44 20.51 -0.05
CA ASN A 25 -23.19 20.11 -0.68
C ASN A 25 -22.94 18.60 -0.52
N GLY A 26 -21.70 18.18 -0.78
CA GLY A 26 -21.21 16.84 -0.50
C GLY A 26 -22.07 15.71 -1.08
N ILE A 27 -22.30 14.67 -0.26
CA ILE A 27 -23.04 13.47 -0.64
C ILE A 27 -24.51 13.76 -0.97
N ALA A 28 -25.15 14.66 -0.21
CA ALA A 28 -26.57 14.96 -0.35
C ALA A 28 -26.89 15.45 -1.76
N ALA A 29 -26.12 16.43 -2.23
CA ALA A 29 -26.27 16.99 -3.56
C ALA A 29 -26.04 15.93 -4.66
N VAL A 30 -24.99 15.11 -4.54
CA VAL A 30 -24.71 14.01 -5.49
C VAL A 30 -25.87 13.03 -5.56
N LYS A 31 -26.36 12.56 -4.41
CA LYS A 31 -27.42 11.54 -4.36
C LYS A 31 -28.74 12.09 -4.88
N CYS A 32 -29.13 13.31 -4.52
CA CYS A 32 -30.33 13.96 -5.03
C CYS A 32 -30.33 14.03 -6.57
N MET A 33 -29.26 14.59 -7.15
CA MET A 33 -29.13 14.73 -8.60
C MET A 33 -29.14 13.37 -9.31
N ARG A 34 -28.37 12.38 -8.85
CA ARG A 34 -28.38 11.04 -9.48
C ARG A 34 -29.76 10.41 -9.47
N SER A 35 -30.45 10.49 -8.34
CA SER A 35 -31.74 9.84 -8.16
C SER A 35 -32.82 10.47 -9.02
N ILE A 36 -32.93 11.80 -9.02
CA ILE A 36 -33.90 12.52 -9.85
C ILE A 36 -33.55 12.39 -11.34
N ARG A 37 -32.28 12.49 -11.73
CA ARG A 37 -31.88 12.32 -13.15
C ARG A 37 -32.17 10.93 -13.67
N ARG A 38 -31.91 9.89 -12.87
CA ARG A 38 -32.28 8.51 -13.21
C ARG A 38 -33.79 8.39 -13.44
N TRP A 39 -34.60 8.88 -12.51
CA TRP A 39 -36.05 8.90 -12.63
C TRP A 39 -36.52 9.69 -13.87
N ALA A 40 -35.94 10.86 -14.12
CA ALA A 40 -36.27 11.72 -15.25
C ALA A 40 -35.94 11.03 -16.58
N TYR A 41 -34.80 10.34 -16.66
CA TYR A 41 -34.45 9.54 -17.82
C TYR A 41 -35.42 8.35 -18.02
N GLU A 42 -35.75 7.63 -16.95
CA GLU A 42 -36.68 6.48 -17.02
C GLU A 42 -38.11 6.87 -17.44
N LEU A 43 -38.64 8.00 -16.97
CA LEU A 43 -40.04 8.41 -17.21
C LEU A 43 -40.23 9.42 -18.34
N ILE A 44 -39.28 10.34 -18.54
CA ILE A 44 -39.36 11.44 -19.50
C ILE A 44 -38.43 11.17 -20.71
N GLY A 45 -37.43 10.30 -20.57
CA GLY A 45 -36.45 10.01 -21.63
C GLY A 45 -35.31 11.03 -21.71
N ASN A 46 -35.19 11.93 -20.72
CA ASN A 46 -34.15 12.96 -20.67
C ASN A 46 -33.69 13.16 -19.22
N GLU A 47 -32.43 12.82 -18.92
CA GLU A 47 -31.84 13.01 -17.59
C GLU A 47 -31.81 14.49 -17.17
N LYS A 48 -31.74 15.43 -18.12
CA LYS A 48 -31.72 16.88 -17.88
C LYS A 48 -33.10 17.53 -17.94
N ALA A 49 -34.18 16.74 -17.88
CA ALA A 49 -35.53 17.27 -17.82
C ALA A 49 -35.75 18.16 -16.58
N ILE A 50 -35.05 17.84 -15.48
CA ILE A 50 -34.96 18.69 -14.28
C ILE A 50 -33.54 19.25 -14.21
N LYS A 51 -33.43 20.58 -14.19
CA LYS A 51 -32.16 21.30 -14.10
C LYS A 51 -31.79 21.57 -12.65
N PHE A 52 -30.52 21.34 -12.31
CA PHE A 52 -30.02 21.58 -10.96
C PHE A 52 -29.15 22.81 -10.89
N ILE A 53 -29.46 23.68 -9.93
CA ILE A 53 -28.64 24.82 -9.52
C ILE A 53 -28.04 24.47 -8.17
N THR A 54 -26.73 24.59 -7.99
CA THR A 54 -26.08 24.32 -6.70
C THR A 54 -25.46 25.59 -6.12
N MET A 55 -25.50 25.71 -4.79
CA MET A 55 -24.67 26.68 -4.06
C MET A 55 -23.26 26.11 -3.92
N VAL A 56 -22.22 26.91 -4.10
CA VAL A 56 -20.83 26.45 -4.07
C VAL A 56 -19.94 27.42 -3.29
N THR A 57 -19.30 26.90 -2.23
CA THR A 57 -18.31 27.64 -1.46
C THR A 57 -16.94 27.64 -2.15
N PRO A 58 -16.06 28.63 -1.89
CA PRO A 58 -14.67 28.60 -2.36
C PRO A 58 -13.91 27.33 -1.95
N GLU A 59 -14.21 26.78 -0.79
CA GLU A 59 -13.60 25.57 -0.23
C GLU A 59 -14.05 24.32 -0.98
N ASP A 60 -15.35 24.14 -1.22
CA ASP A 60 -15.89 23.03 -2.03
C ASP A 60 -15.33 23.06 -3.47
N LEU A 61 -15.18 24.26 -4.03
CA LEU A 61 -14.60 24.45 -5.36
C LEU A 61 -13.12 24.06 -5.40
N ARG A 62 -12.33 24.47 -4.39
CA ARG A 62 -10.91 24.10 -4.27
C ARG A 62 -10.72 22.60 -4.03
N ALA A 63 -11.63 22.01 -3.26
CA ALA A 63 -11.68 20.58 -2.97
C ALA A 63 -12.14 19.72 -4.18
N ASN A 64 -12.56 20.36 -5.28
CA ASN A 64 -13.02 19.69 -6.49
C ASN A 64 -14.24 18.77 -6.24
N ALA A 65 -15.18 19.22 -5.41
CA ALA A 65 -16.33 18.44 -4.99
C ALA A 65 -17.20 17.99 -6.19
N GLU A 66 -17.64 16.73 -6.17
CA GLU A 66 -18.22 16.07 -7.36
C GLU A 66 -19.57 16.68 -7.77
N TYR A 67 -20.36 17.14 -6.79
CA TYR A 67 -21.67 17.73 -7.05
C TYR A 67 -21.60 18.99 -7.93
N ILE A 68 -20.48 19.72 -7.91
CA ILE A 68 -20.30 20.95 -8.70
C ILE A 68 -20.29 20.61 -10.20
N LYS A 69 -19.59 19.54 -10.58
CA LYS A 69 -19.49 19.08 -11.98
C LYS A 69 -20.80 18.46 -12.46
N MET A 70 -21.55 17.88 -11.53
CA MET A 70 -22.84 17.27 -11.83
C MET A 70 -23.93 18.31 -12.07
N ALA A 71 -23.90 19.46 -11.40
CA ALA A 71 -24.92 20.48 -11.53
C ALA A 71 -25.00 21.06 -12.96
N ASP A 72 -26.19 21.51 -13.36
CA ASP A 72 -26.37 22.20 -14.66
C ASP A 72 -25.92 23.66 -14.57
N HIS A 73 -25.98 24.24 -13.38
CA HIS A 73 -25.51 25.58 -13.06
C HIS A 73 -25.07 25.67 -11.60
N TYR A 74 -24.13 26.55 -11.28
CA TYR A 74 -23.71 26.78 -9.90
C TYR A 74 -23.69 28.28 -9.57
N SER A 75 -23.92 28.60 -8.30
CA SER A 75 -23.86 29.95 -7.75
C SER A 75 -22.82 29.99 -6.65
N LEU A 76 -21.81 30.85 -6.79
CA LEU A 76 -20.82 31.08 -5.74
C LEU A 76 -21.49 31.76 -4.54
N VAL A 77 -21.15 31.27 -3.35
CA VAL A 77 -21.63 31.77 -2.05
C VAL A 77 -20.45 32.00 -1.10
N PRO A 78 -20.62 32.76 0.01
CA PRO A 78 -19.55 32.98 0.97
C PRO A 78 -18.97 31.68 1.56
N GLY A 79 -17.66 31.65 1.79
CA GLY A 79 -16.99 30.52 2.44
C GLY A 79 -17.13 30.51 3.97
N GLY A 80 -16.32 29.69 4.62
CA GLY A 80 -16.35 29.51 6.08
C GLY A 80 -17.47 28.59 6.57
N SER A 81 -17.93 28.83 7.80
CA SER A 81 -18.95 28.01 8.45
C SER A 81 -20.30 28.05 7.73
N ASN A 82 -21.11 27.00 7.93
CA ASN A 82 -22.37 26.82 7.21
C ASN A 82 -23.40 27.95 7.41
N ASN A 83 -23.36 28.65 8.56
CA ASN A 83 -24.20 29.81 8.86
C ASN A 83 -24.05 30.96 7.86
N ASN A 84 -22.93 31.02 7.12
CA ASN A 84 -22.69 32.02 6.10
C ASN A 84 -23.24 31.61 4.72
N ASN A 85 -23.54 30.32 4.53
CA ASN A 85 -23.86 29.74 3.22
C ASN A 85 -25.08 28.80 3.25
N TYR A 86 -24.88 27.48 3.36
CA TYR A 86 -25.92 26.46 3.22
C TYR A 86 -26.97 26.48 4.34
N ALA A 87 -26.67 27.06 5.50
CA ALA A 87 -27.62 27.25 6.60
C ALA A 87 -28.23 28.66 6.62
N ASN A 88 -27.79 29.56 5.74
CA ASN A 88 -28.27 30.94 5.67
C ASN A 88 -29.54 31.03 4.83
N VAL A 89 -30.69 31.04 5.50
CA VAL A 89 -32.00 31.06 4.85
C VAL A 89 -32.21 32.28 3.95
N ASP A 90 -31.80 33.47 4.40
CA ASP A 90 -31.95 34.71 3.63
C ASP A 90 -31.12 34.67 2.33
N LEU A 91 -29.90 34.13 2.41
CA LEU A 91 -29.04 33.93 1.25
C LEU A 91 -29.61 32.88 0.29
N ILE A 92 -30.14 31.75 0.80
CA ILE A 92 -30.78 30.74 -0.05
C ILE A 92 -31.94 31.36 -0.83
N LEU A 93 -32.76 32.18 -0.16
CA LEU A 93 -33.85 32.91 -0.81
C LEU A 93 -33.34 33.91 -1.86
N ASP A 94 -32.29 34.68 -1.55
CA ASP A 94 -31.67 35.61 -2.50
C ASP A 94 -31.17 34.87 -3.76
N VAL A 95 -30.45 33.75 -3.59
CA VAL A 95 -29.96 32.94 -4.70
C VAL A 95 -31.13 32.38 -5.51
N ALA A 96 -32.19 31.88 -4.86
CA ALA A 96 -33.37 31.34 -5.52
C ALA A 96 -34.17 32.41 -6.29
N LYS A 97 -34.11 33.68 -5.88
CA LYS A 97 -34.70 34.82 -6.60
C LYS A 97 -33.82 35.29 -7.76
N ARG A 98 -32.50 35.42 -7.53
CA ARG A 98 -31.52 35.85 -8.53
C ARG A 98 -31.45 34.88 -9.71
N ILE A 99 -31.47 33.59 -9.41
CA ILE A 99 -31.58 32.52 -10.40
C ILE A 99 -32.98 31.93 -10.23
N PRO A 100 -33.98 32.35 -11.01
CA PRO A 100 -35.37 31.96 -10.78
C PRO A 100 -35.53 30.44 -10.91
N VAL A 101 -35.67 29.79 -9.76
CA VAL A 101 -35.97 28.37 -9.57
C VAL A 101 -37.43 28.19 -9.13
N GLN A 102 -38.01 27.04 -9.43
CA GLN A 102 -39.37 26.73 -8.98
C GLN A 102 -39.37 26.05 -7.61
N ALA A 103 -38.26 25.39 -7.26
CA ALA A 103 -38.17 24.68 -6.00
C ALA A 103 -36.77 24.68 -5.38
N VAL A 104 -36.72 24.49 -4.06
CA VAL A 104 -35.48 24.33 -3.29
C VAL A 104 -35.49 22.97 -2.60
N TRP A 105 -34.38 22.25 -2.71
CA TRP A 105 -34.12 21.01 -1.98
C TRP A 105 -32.98 21.21 -0.98
N ALA A 106 -33.24 20.95 0.30
CA ALA A 106 -32.26 21.12 1.37
C ALA A 106 -31.62 19.80 1.83
N GLY A 107 -32.19 18.63 1.49
CA GLY A 107 -31.64 17.33 1.89
C GLY A 107 -31.58 17.16 3.40
N TRP A 108 -30.37 16.98 3.93
CA TRP A 108 -30.10 16.87 5.37
C TRP A 108 -28.96 17.79 5.82
N GLY A 109 -29.01 18.19 7.09
CA GLY A 109 -28.08 19.17 7.64
C GLY A 109 -28.35 20.58 7.13
N HIS A 110 -27.52 21.53 7.56
CA HIS A 110 -27.65 22.94 7.20
C HIS A 110 -29.06 23.49 7.50
N ALA A 111 -29.76 24.06 6.52
CA ALA A 111 -31.11 24.61 6.68
C ALA A 111 -32.24 23.56 6.52
N SER A 112 -31.95 22.26 6.44
CA SER A 112 -32.96 21.23 6.17
C SER A 112 -34.07 21.12 7.22
N GLU A 113 -33.77 21.49 8.46
CA GLU A 113 -34.68 21.43 9.62
C GLU A 113 -35.09 22.84 10.09
N ASN A 114 -34.77 23.90 9.33
CA ASN A 114 -35.08 25.26 9.72
C ASN A 114 -36.45 25.69 9.16
N PRO A 115 -37.50 25.86 9.99
CA PRO A 115 -38.86 26.17 9.52
C PRO A 115 -38.97 27.54 8.83
N LYS A 116 -38.01 28.45 9.04
CA LYS A 116 -37.97 29.74 8.33
C LYS A 116 -37.74 29.57 6.83
N LEU A 117 -37.07 28.51 6.40
CA LEU A 117 -36.79 28.25 4.99
C LEU A 117 -38.06 27.99 4.17
N PRO A 118 -38.90 26.97 4.48
CA PRO A 118 -40.15 26.77 3.76
C PRO A 118 -41.11 27.96 3.88
N ASP A 119 -41.16 28.63 5.05
CA ASP A 119 -42.00 29.82 5.25
C ASP A 119 -41.64 30.95 4.28
N LEU A 120 -40.37 31.36 4.24
CA LEU A 120 -39.91 32.44 3.37
C LEU A 120 -39.98 32.06 1.88
N LEU A 121 -39.69 30.81 1.52
CA LEU A 121 -39.84 30.35 0.14
C LEU A 121 -41.30 30.41 -0.33
N SER A 122 -42.25 29.95 0.50
CA SER A 122 -43.68 29.96 0.17
C SER A 122 -44.22 31.38 -0.06
N LYS A 123 -43.81 32.35 0.79
CA LYS A 123 -44.14 33.78 0.67
C LYS A 123 -43.63 34.40 -0.63
N ASN A 124 -42.70 33.74 -1.32
CA ASN A 124 -42.11 34.18 -2.58
C ASN A 124 -42.45 33.25 -3.76
N ASN A 125 -43.48 32.40 -3.63
CA ASN A 125 -43.94 31.44 -4.65
C ASN A 125 -42.85 30.45 -5.11
N ILE A 126 -41.96 30.05 -4.21
CA ILE A 126 -40.94 29.02 -4.45
C ILE A 126 -41.31 27.80 -3.60
N THR A 127 -41.41 26.62 -4.22
CA THR A 127 -41.78 25.39 -3.53
C THR A 127 -40.60 24.83 -2.72
N PHE A 128 -40.82 24.48 -1.47
CA PHE A 128 -39.85 23.70 -0.72
C PHE A 128 -40.08 22.20 -0.94
N ILE A 129 -39.04 21.44 -1.28
CA ILE A 129 -39.12 19.98 -1.45
C ILE A 129 -38.88 19.32 -0.08
N GLY A 130 -39.90 19.36 0.77
CA GLY A 130 -39.88 18.91 2.15
C GLY A 130 -41.19 19.27 2.87
N PRO A 131 -41.28 19.09 4.20
CA PRO A 131 -42.48 19.45 4.95
C PRO A 131 -42.65 20.98 5.04
N PRO A 132 -43.89 21.48 5.20
CA PRO A 132 -44.17 22.90 5.43
C PRO A 132 -43.64 23.36 6.80
N ALA A 133 -43.55 24.68 7.00
CA ALA A 133 -42.96 25.29 8.20
C ALA A 133 -43.62 24.83 9.50
N GLU A 134 -44.96 24.80 9.53
CA GLU A 134 -45.73 24.37 10.71
C GLU A 134 -45.45 22.90 11.06
N ALA A 135 -45.53 21.98 10.09
CA ALA A 135 -45.24 20.57 10.31
C ALA A 135 -43.76 20.34 10.69
N MET A 136 -42.84 21.09 10.09
CA MET A 136 -41.41 21.04 10.40
C MET A 136 -41.13 21.47 11.84
N TRP A 137 -41.80 22.51 12.34
CA TRP A 137 -41.65 22.94 13.74
C TRP A 137 -42.31 21.97 14.71
N SER A 138 -43.59 21.61 14.47
CA SER A 138 -44.37 20.74 15.36
C SER A 138 -43.73 19.37 15.58
N LEU A 139 -43.01 18.85 14.58
CA LEU A 139 -42.38 17.54 14.65
C LEU A 139 -40.86 17.56 14.79
N GLY A 140 -40.20 18.62 14.34
CA GLY A 140 -38.75 18.77 14.45
C GLY A 140 -38.30 19.14 15.86
N ASP A 141 -39.13 19.88 16.61
CA ASP A 141 -38.88 20.14 18.02
C ASP A 141 -39.20 18.89 18.88
N LYS A 142 -38.26 18.48 19.73
CA LYS A 142 -38.37 17.24 20.52
C LYS A 142 -39.44 17.32 21.60
N ILE A 143 -39.67 18.49 22.18
CA ILE A 143 -40.70 18.69 23.20
C ILE A 143 -42.07 18.66 22.53
N ALA A 144 -42.26 19.46 21.48
CA ALA A 144 -43.53 19.55 20.76
C ALA A 144 -43.93 18.19 20.15
N SER A 145 -42.99 17.52 19.47
CA SER A 145 -43.24 16.22 18.84
C SER A 145 -43.60 15.14 19.86
N THR A 146 -42.99 15.16 21.05
CA THR A 146 -43.30 14.18 22.11
C THR A 146 -44.68 14.43 22.71
N ILE A 147 -45.12 15.69 22.89
CA ILE A 147 -46.48 16.01 23.32
C ILE A 147 -47.51 15.53 22.30
N ILE A 148 -47.25 15.74 21.01
CA ILE A 148 -48.13 15.26 19.93
C ILE A 148 -48.19 13.73 19.92
N ALA A 149 -47.04 13.06 20.05
CA ALA A 149 -46.97 11.60 20.14
C ALA A 149 -47.80 11.05 21.31
N GLN A 150 -47.70 11.67 22.50
CA GLN A 150 -48.53 11.31 23.66
C GLN A 150 -50.02 11.54 23.41
N THR A 151 -50.37 12.66 22.76
CA THR A 151 -51.75 13.02 22.44
C THR A 151 -52.42 11.97 21.55
N VAL A 152 -51.68 11.38 20.61
CA VAL A 152 -52.19 10.34 19.72
C VAL A 152 -51.92 8.91 20.20
N GLY A 153 -51.48 8.75 21.45
CA GLY A 153 -51.35 7.45 22.12
C GLY A 153 -50.09 6.65 21.76
N ILE A 154 -49.08 7.29 21.15
CA ILE A 154 -47.80 6.64 20.84
C ILE A 154 -46.95 6.58 22.11
N PRO A 155 -46.38 5.43 22.48
CA PRO A 155 -45.58 5.31 23.69
C PRO A 155 -44.34 6.23 23.67
N THR A 156 -44.08 6.95 24.76
CA THR A 156 -42.89 7.78 24.95
C THR A 156 -42.13 7.33 26.20
N LEU A 157 -40.82 7.58 26.26
CA LEU A 157 -40.06 7.34 27.48
C LEU A 157 -40.48 8.33 28.58
N PRO A 158 -40.35 7.99 29.87
CA PRO A 158 -40.56 8.95 30.95
C PRO A 158 -39.68 10.19 30.76
N TRP A 159 -40.29 11.38 30.78
CA TRP A 159 -39.62 12.66 30.54
C TRP A 159 -40.33 13.80 31.28
N SER A 160 -39.78 15.00 31.25
CA SER A 160 -40.30 16.17 31.97
C SER A 160 -41.74 16.54 31.59
N GLY A 161 -42.16 16.24 30.36
CA GLY A 161 -43.53 16.45 29.87
C GLY A 161 -44.41 15.18 29.86
N SER A 162 -44.05 14.14 30.62
CA SER A 162 -44.86 12.92 30.69
C SER A 162 -46.29 13.20 31.18
N GLY A 163 -47.28 12.80 30.38
CA GLY A 163 -48.71 12.99 30.69
C GLY A 163 -49.33 14.26 30.11
N LEU A 164 -48.53 15.14 29.50
CA LEU A 164 -49.04 16.32 28.78
C LEU A 164 -49.68 15.90 27.45
N VAL A 165 -50.95 16.24 27.27
CA VAL A 165 -51.74 15.96 26.06
C VAL A 165 -52.56 17.18 25.67
N ILE A 166 -52.88 17.33 24.38
CA ILE A 166 -53.73 18.41 23.88
C ILE A 166 -55.20 18.03 24.11
N GLU A 167 -55.91 18.70 25.03
CA GLU A 167 -57.26 18.27 25.45
C GLU A 167 -58.30 18.26 24.31
N ASN A 168 -58.27 19.26 23.41
CA ASN A 168 -59.26 19.41 22.32
C ASN A 168 -58.84 18.73 20.99
N HIS A 169 -57.87 17.81 21.02
CA HIS A 169 -57.29 17.23 19.80
C HIS A 169 -58.31 16.50 18.91
N THR A 170 -59.29 15.80 19.48
CA THR A 170 -60.34 15.09 18.73
C THR A 170 -61.21 16.04 17.91
N GLU A 171 -61.66 17.14 18.49
CA GLU A 171 -62.48 18.14 17.79
C GLU A 171 -61.71 18.81 16.65
N VAL A 172 -60.43 19.12 16.85
CA VAL A 172 -59.56 19.73 15.82
C VAL A 172 -59.39 18.78 14.64
N LEU A 173 -59.13 17.50 14.90
CA LEU A 173 -58.94 16.48 13.86
C LEU A 173 -60.25 16.17 13.11
N GLU A 174 -61.39 16.13 13.80
CA GLU A 174 -62.71 15.95 13.18
C GLU A 174 -63.10 17.12 12.25
N GLN A 175 -62.63 18.33 12.55
CA GLN A 175 -62.79 19.51 11.69
C GLN A 175 -61.77 19.57 10.54
N GLY A 176 -60.89 18.58 10.42
CA GLY A 176 -59.84 18.52 9.39
C GLY A 176 -58.68 19.47 9.64
N GLY A 177 -58.51 19.95 10.88
CA GLY A 177 -57.37 20.76 11.30
C GLY A 177 -56.12 19.93 11.61
N VAL A 178 -54.98 20.62 11.73
CA VAL A 178 -53.70 20.03 12.17
C VAL A 178 -53.45 20.35 13.64
N LEU A 179 -52.80 19.44 14.36
CA LEU A 179 -52.40 19.64 15.74
C LEU A 179 -51.20 20.57 15.83
N THR A 180 -51.32 21.57 16.70
CA THR A 180 -50.24 22.47 17.10
C THR A 180 -50.16 22.47 18.62
N VAL A 181 -48.94 22.53 19.16
CA VAL A 181 -48.72 22.53 20.61
C VAL A 181 -48.85 23.96 21.13
N PRO A 182 -49.77 24.23 22.07
CA PRO A 182 -49.86 25.54 22.73
C PRO A 182 -48.59 25.86 23.54
N ASP A 183 -48.17 27.13 23.54
CA ASP A 183 -46.98 27.59 24.28
C ASP A 183 -47.04 27.22 25.78
N GLU A 184 -48.23 27.26 26.40
CA GLU A 184 -48.40 26.90 27.80
C GLU A 184 -48.04 25.42 28.09
N LEU A 185 -48.43 24.49 27.20
CA LEU A 185 -48.08 23.07 27.34
C LEU A 185 -46.59 22.84 27.04
N TYR A 186 -46.05 23.59 26.09
CA TYR A 186 -44.63 23.54 25.74
C TYR A 186 -43.75 24.01 26.91
N ASP A 187 -44.12 25.12 27.55
CA ASP A 187 -43.40 25.71 28.69
C ASP A 187 -43.43 24.79 29.92
N GLN A 188 -44.55 24.09 30.17
CA GLN A 188 -44.66 23.11 31.27
C GLN A 188 -43.67 21.95 31.13
N ALA A 189 -43.36 21.52 29.90
CA ALA A 189 -42.40 20.47 29.65
C ALA A 189 -40.93 20.94 29.70
N SER A 190 -40.72 22.27 29.63
CA SER A 190 -39.43 22.92 29.50
C SER A 190 -38.84 23.32 30.85
N MET A 191 -37.57 22.98 31.07
CA MET A 191 -36.82 23.22 32.29
C MET A 191 -35.90 24.43 32.08
N ASN A 192 -36.23 25.55 32.73
CA ASN A 192 -35.42 26.76 32.66
C ASN A 192 -34.34 26.82 33.75
N GLU A 193 -34.64 26.26 34.93
CA GLU A 193 -33.78 26.30 36.11
C GLU A 193 -33.27 24.91 36.49
N VAL A 194 -31.99 24.84 36.88
CA VAL A 194 -31.34 23.59 37.30
C VAL A 194 -32.09 22.93 38.46
N THR A 195 -32.67 23.73 39.37
CA THR A 195 -33.40 23.25 40.55
C THR A 195 -34.65 22.47 40.19
N ASP A 196 -35.39 22.91 39.17
CA ASP A 196 -36.60 22.22 38.73
C ASP A 196 -36.23 20.99 37.91
N GLY A 197 -35.16 21.10 37.10
CA GLY A 197 -34.59 19.95 36.42
C GLY A 197 -34.17 18.82 37.37
N LEU A 198 -33.51 19.14 38.50
CA LEU A 198 -33.11 18.15 39.51
C LEU A 198 -34.32 17.43 40.14
N LYS A 199 -35.41 18.14 40.43
CA LYS A 199 -36.63 17.52 40.98
C LYS A 199 -37.21 16.51 40.01
N ILE A 200 -37.29 16.88 38.73
CA ILE A 200 -37.80 16.01 37.67
C ILE A 200 -36.85 14.83 37.42
N ALA A 201 -35.54 15.05 37.40
CA ALA A 201 -34.55 13.98 37.27
C ALA A 201 -34.68 12.92 38.37
N ARG A 202 -34.90 13.33 39.62
CA ARG A 202 -35.17 12.42 40.75
C ARG A 202 -36.49 11.67 40.60
N SER A 203 -37.53 12.31 40.06
CA SER A 203 -38.83 11.68 39.81
C SER A 203 -38.77 10.64 38.69
N ILE A 204 -38.05 10.93 37.60
CA ILE A 204 -37.82 9.99 36.49
C ILE A 204 -36.88 8.85 36.93
N GLY A 205 -35.93 9.17 37.81
CA GLY A 205 -34.91 8.27 38.32
C GLY A 205 -33.70 8.18 37.38
N TYR A 206 -32.50 8.14 37.95
CA TYR A 206 -31.25 8.04 37.20
C TYR A 206 -31.06 6.65 36.55
N PRO A 207 -30.25 6.55 35.48
CA PRO A 207 -29.64 7.66 34.74
C PRO A 207 -30.65 8.40 33.85
N VAL A 208 -30.42 9.71 33.64
CA VAL A 208 -31.27 10.60 32.81
C VAL A 208 -30.45 11.31 31.74
N MET A 209 -31.10 11.70 30.64
CA MET A 209 -30.54 12.57 29.61
C MET A 209 -31.09 13.98 29.77
N ILE A 210 -30.19 14.95 29.75
CA ILE A 210 -30.48 16.38 29.64
C ILE A 210 -30.35 16.74 28.17
N LYS A 211 -31.40 17.31 27.56
CA LYS A 211 -31.43 17.61 26.13
C LYS A 211 -31.96 19.02 25.90
N ALA A 212 -31.25 19.81 25.10
CA ALA A 212 -31.80 21.00 24.48
C ALA A 212 -32.74 20.60 23.34
N SER A 213 -33.88 21.28 23.21
CA SER A 213 -34.90 20.96 22.20
C SER A 213 -34.40 21.27 20.78
N GLU A 214 -33.70 22.39 20.61
CA GLU A 214 -33.15 22.85 19.32
C GLU A 214 -31.75 22.30 19.05
N GLY A 215 -31.28 21.36 19.89
CA GLY A 215 -29.98 20.70 19.74
C GLY A 215 -29.99 19.65 18.64
N GLY A 216 -29.50 20.02 17.44
CA GLY A 216 -29.29 19.11 16.31
C GLY A 216 -27.96 18.34 16.38
N GLY A 217 -27.93 17.10 15.88
CA GLY A 217 -26.69 16.34 15.64
C GLY A 217 -25.86 16.02 16.89
N GLY A 218 -26.51 15.80 18.05
CA GLY A 218 -25.83 15.45 19.31
C GLY A 218 -25.41 16.65 20.17
N LYS A 219 -25.62 17.89 19.69
CA LYS A 219 -25.35 19.10 20.48
C LYS A 219 -26.39 19.32 21.57
N GLY A 220 -25.96 19.79 22.73
CA GLY A 220 -26.84 20.09 23.87
C GLY A 220 -27.43 18.83 24.51
N ILE A 221 -26.73 17.70 24.44
CA ILE A 221 -27.16 16.41 25.01
C ILE A 221 -26.12 15.95 26.03
N ARG A 222 -26.54 15.60 27.26
CA ARG A 222 -25.68 15.02 28.30
C ARG A 222 -26.39 13.93 29.08
N LYS A 223 -25.66 12.84 29.38
CA LYS A 223 -26.10 11.79 30.30
C LYS A 223 -25.64 12.13 31.72
N ALA A 224 -26.56 12.15 32.68
CA ALA A 224 -26.25 12.31 34.10
C ALA A 224 -26.62 11.02 34.85
N ASN A 225 -25.71 10.54 35.71
CA ASN A 225 -25.93 9.35 36.52
C ASN A 225 -26.33 9.67 37.97
N ASN A 226 -26.13 10.91 38.40
CA ASN A 226 -26.42 11.40 39.75
C ASN A 226 -26.67 12.92 39.74
N ASP A 227 -27.05 13.47 40.90
CA ASP A 227 -27.39 14.90 41.08
C ASP A 227 -26.20 15.85 40.83
N ASP A 228 -24.98 15.45 41.19
CA ASP A 228 -23.78 16.29 41.04
C ASP A 228 -23.41 16.45 39.57
N GLU A 229 -23.40 15.34 38.82
CA GLU A 229 -23.25 15.33 37.37
C GLU A 229 -24.35 16.13 36.69
N PHE A 230 -25.60 15.94 37.11
CA PHE A 230 -26.75 16.63 36.53
C PHE A 230 -26.59 18.15 36.61
N THR A 231 -26.21 18.68 37.77
CA THR A 231 -26.04 20.13 37.99
C THR A 231 -25.01 20.73 37.04
N ASN A 232 -23.88 20.05 36.85
CA ASN A 232 -22.81 20.49 35.96
C ASN A 232 -23.20 20.36 34.50
N PHE A 233 -23.79 19.22 34.11
CA PHE A 233 -24.16 18.95 32.73
C PHE A 233 -25.33 19.81 32.26
N PHE A 234 -26.29 20.16 33.12
CA PHE A 234 -27.36 21.09 32.78
C PHE A 234 -26.81 22.46 32.37
N ARG A 235 -25.87 23.01 33.15
CA ARG A 235 -25.21 24.28 32.82
C ARG A 235 -24.40 24.18 31.54
N GLN A 236 -23.72 23.06 31.30
CA GLN A 236 -23.02 22.83 30.03
C GLN A 236 -23.98 22.85 28.84
N VAL A 237 -25.15 22.21 28.95
CA VAL A 237 -26.18 22.24 27.89
C VAL A 237 -26.68 23.66 27.65
N GLN A 238 -26.94 24.44 28.71
CA GLN A 238 -27.33 25.86 28.59
C GLN A 238 -26.29 26.73 27.88
N ILE A 239 -24.99 26.49 28.14
CA ILE A 239 -23.90 27.21 27.49
C ILE A 239 -23.75 26.75 26.03
N GLU A 240 -23.89 25.46 25.77
CA GLU A 240 -23.70 24.87 24.45
C GLU A 240 -24.81 25.27 23.47
N VAL A 241 -26.05 25.32 23.94
CA VAL A 241 -27.21 25.77 23.16
C VAL A 241 -27.93 26.89 23.93
N PRO A 242 -27.42 28.13 23.87
CA PRO A 242 -28.02 29.26 24.55
C PRO A 242 -29.48 29.46 24.12
N SER A 243 -30.34 29.87 25.05
CA SER A 243 -31.78 30.14 24.84
C SER A 243 -32.65 28.98 24.39
N SER A 244 -32.09 27.79 24.15
CA SER A 244 -32.89 26.63 23.79
C SER A 244 -33.58 26.03 25.03
N PRO A 245 -34.88 25.69 24.95
CA PRO A 245 -35.59 24.97 26.00
C PRO A 245 -34.90 23.63 26.31
N ILE A 246 -34.72 23.32 27.60
CA ILE A 246 -34.12 22.07 28.03
C ILE A 246 -35.20 21.15 28.56
N PHE A 247 -35.15 19.88 28.21
CA PHE A 247 -36.03 18.86 28.78
C PHE A 247 -35.21 17.66 29.27
N ILE A 248 -35.82 16.85 30.12
CA ILE A 248 -35.14 15.72 30.77
C ILE A 248 -35.89 14.46 30.41
N MET A 249 -35.18 13.44 29.95
CA MET A 249 -35.78 12.15 29.62
C MET A 249 -35.00 10.99 30.23
N LYS A 250 -35.68 9.88 30.49
CA LYS A 250 -35.07 8.64 30.97
C LYS A 250 -34.09 8.10 29.93
N VAL A 251 -32.94 7.60 30.37
CA VAL A 251 -32.05 6.82 29.50
C VAL A 251 -32.65 5.44 29.27
N ALA A 252 -32.87 5.06 28.01
CA ALA A 252 -33.15 3.67 27.66
C ALA A 252 -31.84 2.88 27.62
N GLU A 253 -31.73 1.87 28.48
CA GLU A 253 -30.59 0.95 28.48
C GLU A 253 -30.88 -0.24 27.56
N HIS A 254 -29.83 -0.79 26.95
CA HIS A 254 -29.91 -1.98 26.07
C HIS A 254 -30.88 -1.88 24.88
N SER A 255 -31.24 -0.67 24.46
CA SER A 255 -32.18 -0.48 23.35
C SER A 255 -31.51 -0.54 21.98
N ARG A 256 -32.34 -0.85 20.99
CA ARG A 256 -32.12 -0.67 19.56
C ARG A 256 -32.67 0.69 19.14
N HIS A 257 -32.02 1.30 18.17
CA HIS A 257 -32.51 2.51 17.51
C HIS A 257 -33.12 2.07 16.18
N LEU A 258 -34.46 2.05 16.13
CA LEU A 258 -35.21 1.64 14.95
C LEU A 258 -35.91 2.85 14.34
N GLU A 259 -36.12 2.80 13.04
CA GLU A 259 -36.72 3.91 12.31
C GLU A 259 -37.81 3.42 11.38
N VAL A 260 -38.80 4.27 11.09
CA VAL A 260 -39.80 4.04 10.04
C VAL A 260 -39.67 5.14 9.00
N GLN A 261 -39.46 4.76 7.74
CA GLN A 261 -39.47 5.70 6.63
C GLN A 261 -40.91 6.05 6.26
N LEU A 262 -41.23 7.33 6.27
CA LEU A 262 -42.51 7.86 5.82
C LEU A 262 -42.40 8.56 4.48
N LEU A 263 -43.48 8.50 3.72
CA LEU A 263 -43.72 9.35 2.55
C LEU A 263 -45.17 9.82 2.57
N VAL A 264 -45.37 11.13 2.50
CA VAL A 264 -46.69 11.77 2.64
C VAL A 264 -46.92 12.74 1.48
N ASP A 265 -48.11 12.72 0.87
CA ASP A 265 -48.50 13.70 -0.14
C ASP A 265 -49.27 14.89 0.46
N GLU A 266 -49.57 15.89 -0.38
CA GLU A 266 -50.27 17.11 0.05
C GLU A 266 -51.77 16.92 0.31
N TYR A 267 -52.29 15.71 0.12
CA TYR A 267 -53.70 15.37 0.24
C TYR A 267 -53.99 14.56 1.50
N GLY A 268 -53.01 14.44 2.40
CA GLY A 268 -53.11 13.70 3.65
C GLY A 268 -52.93 12.19 3.51
N ASN A 269 -52.51 11.68 2.34
CA ASN A 269 -52.16 10.27 2.20
C ASN A 269 -50.73 10.07 2.70
N ALA A 270 -50.55 9.13 3.63
CA ALA A 270 -49.25 8.78 4.21
C ALA A 270 -49.02 7.27 4.09
N VAL A 271 -47.78 6.87 3.80
CA VAL A 271 -47.36 5.47 3.74
C VAL A 271 -46.05 5.24 4.48
N SER A 272 -45.91 4.06 5.09
CA SER A 272 -44.63 3.53 5.56
C SER A 272 -43.89 2.82 4.42
N LEU A 273 -42.57 2.97 4.37
CA LEU A 273 -41.69 2.29 3.41
C LEU A 273 -40.73 1.35 4.15
N PHE A 274 -41.28 0.54 5.06
CA PHE A 274 -40.53 -0.29 6.01
C PHE A 274 -39.67 0.53 6.99
N GLY A 275 -38.93 -0.20 7.82
CA GLY A 275 -38.05 0.39 8.82
C GLY A 275 -36.57 0.11 8.63
N ARG A 276 -35.74 0.85 9.36
CA ARG A 276 -34.28 0.69 9.43
C ARG A 276 -33.85 0.40 10.85
N ASP A 277 -32.71 -0.26 11.00
CA ASP A 277 -32.00 -0.43 12.26
C ASP A 277 -30.68 0.34 12.21
N CYS A 278 -30.59 1.39 13.01
CA CYS A 278 -29.45 2.28 13.09
C CYS A 278 -28.76 2.16 14.46
N SER A 279 -28.85 1.00 15.11
CA SER A 279 -28.37 0.82 16.48
C SER A 279 -26.85 0.89 16.63
N VAL A 280 -26.06 0.67 15.56
CA VAL A 280 -24.61 0.81 15.64
C VAL A 280 -24.23 2.28 15.54
N GLN A 281 -24.06 2.90 16.69
CA GLN A 281 -23.76 4.33 16.83
C GLN A 281 -22.53 4.55 17.71
N ARG A 282 -21.77 5.59 17.41
CA ARG A 282 -20.64 6.07 18.23
C ARG A 282 -20.94 7.48 18.69
N ARG A 283 -21.04 7.73 20.00
CA ARG A 283 -21.36 9.07 20.54
C ARG A 283 -22.56 9.71 19.81
N HIS A 284 -23.60 8.89 19.57
CA HIS A 284 -24.81 9.25 18.83
C HIS A 284 -24.66 9.53 17.33
N GLN A 285 -23.50 9.26 16.74
CA GLN A 285 -23.31 9.26 15.28
C GLN A 285 -23.55 7.86 14.73
N LYS A 286 -24.46 7.73 13.75
CA LYS A 286 -24.75 6.45 13.07
C LYS A 286 -23.57 6.04 12.20
N ILE A 287 -23.21 4.76 12.22
CA ILE A 287 -22.03 4.23 11.52
C ILE A 287 -22.40 3.09 10.56
N ILE A 288 -23.23 2.15 11.03
CA ILE A 288 -23.77 1.04 10.26
C ILE A 288 -25.29 1.08 10.37
N GLU A 289 -25.95 1.01 9.22
CA GLU A 289 -27.40 1.05 9.09
C GLU A 289 -27.89 -0.16 8.32
N GLU A 290 -29.00 -0.74 8.75
CA GLU A 290 -29.58 -1.92 8.10
C GLU A 290 -31.05 -1.71 7.75
N ALA A 291 -31.53 -2.36 6.68
CA ALA A 291 -32.94 -2.41 6.34
C ALA A 291 -33.32 -3.77 5.76
N PRO A 292 -34.44 -4.40 6.18
CA PRO A 292 -35.38 -3.95 7.21
C PRO A 292 -34.85 -4.07 8.65
N ALA A 293 -35.60 -3.54 9.63
CA ALA A 293 -35.36 -3.71 11.06
C ALA A 293 -35.63 -5.15 11.54
N ALA A 294 -34.71 -6.07 11.26
CA ALA A 294 -34.87 -7.52 11.48
C ALA A 294 -34.95 -7.97 12.95
N VAL A 295 -34.62 -7.10 13.91
CA VAL A 295 -34.60 -7.43 15.35
C VAL A 295 -35.99 -7.42 16.00
N ALA A 296 -36.94 -6.65 15.46
CA ALA A 296 -38.28 -6.51 16.01
C ALA A 296 -39.25 -7.53 15.40
N LYS A 297 -40.26 -7.95 16.18
CA LYS A 297 -41.29 -8.86 15.67
C LYS A 297 -42.15 -8.17 14.60
N PRO A 298 -42.68 -8.90 13.61
CA PRO A 298 -43.50 -8.30 12.54
C PRO A 298 -44.74 -7.55 13.03
N GLU A 299 -45.34 -7.98 14.13
CA GLU A 299 -46.51 -7.31 14.73
C GLU A 299 -46.13 -5.98 15.36
N THR A 300 -45.02 -5.94 16.10
CA THR A 300 -44.46 -4.73 16.70
C THR A 300 -44.05 -3.73 15.61
N LEU A 301 -43.39 -4.18 14.55
CA LEU A 301 -43.03 -3.34 13.41
C LEU A 301 -44.25 -2.73 12.73
N ARG A 302 -45.31 -3.53 12.50
CA ARG A 302 -46.56 -3.01 11.94
C ARG A 302 -47.14 -1.90 12.81
N LYS A 303 -47.16 -2.10 14.13
CA LYS A 303 -47.65 -1.08 15.05
C LYS A 303 -46.80 0.20 15.00
N MET A 304 -45.48 0.07 14.93
CA MET A 304 -44.58 1.22 14.77
C MET A 304 -44.84 1.98 13.46
N GLU A 305 -45.16 1.25 12.37
CA GLU A 305 -45.53 1.85 11.08
C GLU A 305 -46.88 2.57 11.14
N GLU A 306 -47.89 1.96 11.76
CA GLU A 306 -49.21 2.55 11.99
C GLU A 306 -49.11 3.84 12.82
N ASP A 307 -48.37 3.79 13.93
CA ASP A 307 -48.12 4.93 14.81
C ASP A 307 -47.39 6.06 14.06
N ALA A 308 -46.39 5.72 13.24
CA ALA A 308 -45.64 6.69 12.45
C ALA A 308 -46.53 7.37 11.37
N ILE A 309 -47.39 6.61 10.69
CA ILE A 309 -48.35 7.14 9.72
C ILE A 309 -49.34 8.08 10.41
N ASN A 310 -49.89 7.67 11.55
CA ASN A 310 -50.83 8.48 12.32
C ASN A 310 -50.19 9.81 12.75
N LEU A 311 -48.97 9.75 13.30
CA LEU A 311 -48.23 10.94 13.72
C LEU A 311 -48.02 11.95 12.59
N ALA A 312 -47.67 11.49 11.40
CA ALA A 312 -47.45 12.37 10.25
C ALA A 312 -48.74 12.98 9.70
N LYS A 313 -49.89 12.29 9.83
CA LYS A 313 -51.18 12.82 9.40
C LYS A 313 -51.68 13.94 10.29
N VAL A 314 -51.63 13.76 11.61
CA VAL A 314 -52.22 14.72 12.57
C VAL A 314 -51.56 16.10 12.55
N VAL A 315 -50.35 16.20 12.02
CA VAL A 315 -49.57 17.45 11.88
C VAL A 315 -49.49 17.96 10.44
N GLY A 316 -50.19 17.32 9.49
CA GLY A 316 -50.16 17.71 8.08
C GLY A 316 -48.76 17.63 7.45
N TYR A 317 -47.99 16.58 7.77
CA TYR A 317 -46.67 16.38 7.22
C TYR A 317 -46.72 16.17 5.69
N VAL A 318 -45.68 16.57 4.97
CA VAL A 318 -45.57 16.42 3.51
C VAL A 318 -44.14 16.01 3.17
N SER A 319 -43.97 15.25 2.08
CA SER A 319 -42.68 14.73 1.60
C SER A 319 -42.18 13.52 2.40
N ALA A 320 -40.88 13.23 2.30
CA ALA A 320 -40.24 12.16 3.06
C ALA A 320 -39.93 12.62 4.49
N GLY A 321 -40.13 11.73 5.45
CA GLY A 321 -39.79 11.93 6.86
C GLY A 321 -39.37 10.62 7.51
N THR A 322 -38.78 10.68 8.69
CA THR A 322 -38.41 9.46 9.43
C THR A 322 -38.84 9.58 10.88
N VAL A 323 -39.64 8.63 11.35
CA VAL A 323 -39.93 8.49 12.78
C VAL A 323 -38.91 7.56 13.39
N GLU A 324 -38.24 8.03 14.44
CA GLU A 324 -37.24 7.28 15.19
C GLU A 324 -37.85 6.75 16.49
N TYR A 325 -37.51 5.50 16.81
CA TYR A 325 -37.97 4.77 17.98
C TYR A 325 -36.80 4.13 18.72
N LEU A 326 -36.93 4.03 20.04
CA LEU A 326 -36.09 3.19 20.88
C LEU A 326 -36.85 1.89 21.18
N TYR A 327 -36.32 0.76 20.70
CA TYR A 327 -36.93 -0.55 20.86
C TYR A 327 -36.10 -1.41 21.82
N ASN A 328 -36.74 -2.03 22.81
CA ASN A 328 -36.10 -2.99 23.70
C ASN A 328 -36.44 -4.42 23.25
N PRO A 329 -35.45 -5.22 22.79
CA PRO A 329 -35.67 -6.60 22.37
C PRO A 329 -36.14 -7.53 23.50
N ASP A 330 -35.83 -7.22 24.76
CA ASP A 330 -36.08 -8.13 25.89
C ASP A 330 -37.56 -8.17 26.30
N ASP A 331 -38.24 -7.01 26.27
CA ASP A 331 -39.66 -6.89 26.62
C ASP A 331 -40.57 -6.50 25.45
N ASP A 332 -40.02 -6.42 24.22
CA ASP A 332 -40.74 -6.16 22.96
C ASP A 332 -41.54 -4.84 22.99
N LYS A 333 -40.99 -3.83 23.67
CA LYS A 333 -41.57 -2.47 23.72
C LYS A 333 -40.74 -1.50 22.91
N TYR A 334 -41.43 -0.55 22.28
CA TYR A 334 -40.81 0.60 21.64
C TYR A 334 -41.34 1.90 22.22
N PHE A 335 -40.54 2.94 22.09
CA PHE A 335 -40.85 4.30 22.54
C PHE A 335 -40.44 5.28 21.45
N PHE A 336 -41.30 6.25 21.15
CA PHE A 336 -41.01 7.35 20.24
C PHE A 336 -39.81 8.16 20.76
N LEU A 337 -38.92 8.53 19.84
CA LEU A 337 -37.75 9.35 20.11
C LEU A 337 -37.89 10.74 19.50
N GLU A 338 -38.08 10.81 18.19
CA GLU A 338 -38.28 12.04 17.42
C GLU A 338 -38.81 11.73 16.02
N LEU A 339 -39.25 12.75 15.28
CA LEU A 339 -39.49 12.67 13.85
C LEU A 339 -38.56 13.64 13.15
N ASN A 340 -37.62 13.11 12.37
CA ASN A 340 -36.69 13.91 11.59
C ASN A 340 -37.39 14.45 10.33
N PRO A 341 -37.63 15.79 10.20
CA PRO A 341 -38.50 16.37 9.19
C PRO A 341 -37.79 16.55 7.83
N ARG A 342 -37.03 15.53 7.43
CA ARG A 342 -36.15 15.55 6.26
C ARG A 342 -35.86 14.14 5.73
N LEU A 343 -35.22 14.09 4.55
CA LEU A 343 -34.62 12.85 4.06
C LEU A 343 -33.36 12.53 4.85
N GLN A 344 -33.19 11.29 5.29
CA GLN A 344 -31.96 10.84 5.97
C GLN A 344 -30.88 10.39 4.97
N VAL A 345 -29.61 10.35 5.40
CA VAL A 345 -28.49 9.98 4.51
C VAL A 345 -28.50 8.49 4.14
N GLU A 346 -29.00 7.66 5.05
CA GLU A 346 -29.19 6.21 4.97
C GLU A 346 -30.46 5.78 4.22
N HIS A 347 -31.23 6.74 3.65
CA HIS A 347 -32.42 6.44 2.86
C HIS A 347 -32.25 5.39 1.75
N PRO A 348 -31.08 5.22 1.10
CA PRO A 348 -30.94 4.20 0.06
C PRO A 348 -31.09 2.77 0.58
N CYS A 349 -30.89 2.51 1.89
CA CYS A 349 -31.24 1.22 2.49
C CYS A 349 -32.73 0.89 2.25
N THR A 350 -33.59 1.87 2.51
CA THR A 350 -35.03 1.78 2.26
C THR A 350 -35.35 1.73 0.76
N GLU A 351 -34.70 2.55 -0.07
CA GLU A 351 -34.97 2.58 -1.51
C GLU A 351 -34.83 1.19 -2.16
N PHE A 352 -33.87 0.39 -1.72
CA PHE A 352 -33.62 -0.95 -2.27
C PHE A 352 -34.65 -1.98 -1.83
N ILE A 353 -35.00 -2.03 -0.54
CA ILE A 353 -35.98 -3.00 -0.04
C ILE A 353 -37.42 -2.64 -0.45
N ALA A 354 -37.69 -1.34 -0.67
CA ALA A 354 -38.99 -0.82 -1.09
C ALA A 354 -39.11 -0.67 -2.62
N ASP A 355 -37.99 -0.61 -3.35
CA ASP A 355 -37.94 -0.29 -4.78
C ASP A 355 -38.57 1.09 -5.08
N VAL A 356 -38.23 2.08 -4.24
CA VAL A 356 -38.76 3.45 -4.29
C VAL A 356 -37.61 4.44 -4.38
N ASN A 357 -37.61 5.28 -5.42
CA ASN A 357 -36.66 6.38 -5.53
C ASN A 357 -37.14 7.57 -4.69
N LEU A 358 -36.57 7.73 -3.49
CA LEU A 358 -37.07 8.68 -2.49
C LEU A 358 -36.89 10.14 -2.92
N PRO A 359 -35.73 10.62 -3.41
CA PRO A 359 -35.61 11.99 -3.90
C PRO A 359 -36.55 12.32 -5.06
N ALA A 360 -36.79 11.36 -5.96
CA ALA A 360 -37.77 11.55 -7.03
C ALA A 360 -39.21 11.54 -6.53
N ALA A 361 -39.53 10.73 -5.50
CA ALA A 361 -40.82 10.74 -4.85
C ALA A 361 -41.07 12.09 -4.14
N GLN A 362 -40.07 12.64 -3.44
CA GLN A 362 -40.15 13.98 -2.85
C GLN A 362 -40.43 15.05 -3.91
N LEU A 363 -39.74 14.99 -5.06
CA LEU A 363 -39.98 15.93 -6.17
C LEU A 363 -41.42 15.81 -6.71
N GLN A 364 -41.92 14.60 -6.91
CA GLN A 364 -43.28 14.35 -7.41
C GLN A 364 -44.33 14.85 -6.41
N VAL A 365 -44.16 14.59 -5.12
CA VAL A 365 -45.00 15.15 -4.05
C VAL A 365 -44.97 16.68 -4.09
N ALA A 366 -43.79 17.28 -4.21
CA ALA A 366 -43.64 18.73 -4.33
C ALA A 366 -44.27 19.29 -5.61
N MET A 367 -44.40 18.49 -6.69
CA MET A 367 -45.20 18.84 -7.88
C MET A 367 -46.72 18.71 -7.66
N GLY A 368 -47.16 18.28 -6.48
CA GLY A 368 -48.55 18.02 -6.12
C GLY A 368 -49.07 16.68 -6.64
N VAL A 369 -48.19 15.74 -7.04
CA VAL A 369 -48.62 14.41 -7.50
C VAL A 369 -49.05 13.56 -6.30
N PRO A 370 -50.28 13.03 -6.26
CA PRO A 370 -50.74 12.19 -5.15
C PRO A 370 -50.03 10.84 -5.11
N LEU A 371 -49.87 10.24 -3.92
CA LEU A 371 -49.10 9.01 -3.71
C LEU A 371 -49.55 7.86 -4.62
N HIS A 372 -50.86 7.69 -4.82
CA HIS A 372 -51.41 6.62 -5.65
C HIS A 372 -51.07 6.77 -7.15
N ARG A 373 -50.44 7.88 -7.56
CA ARG A 373 -50.00 8.14 -8.94
C ARG A 373 -48.48 8.07 -9.10
N ILE A 374 -47.72 7.96 -8.00
CA ILE A 374 -46.27 7.76 -8.04
C ILE A 374 -45.98 6.32 -8.45
N LYS A 375 -45.29 6.13 -9.59
CA LYS A 375 -44.97 4.82 -10.19
C LYS A 375 -44.47 3.81 -9.14
N ASP A 376 -43.48 4.21 -8.36
CA ASP A 376 -42.78 3.31 -7.44
C ASP A 376 -43.70 2.85 -6.30
N ILE A 377 -44.50 3.76 -5.75
CA ILE A 377 -45.53 3.43 -4.74
C ILE A 377 -46.57 2.49 -5.32
N ARG A 378 -47.03 2.72 -6.56
CA ARG A 378 -47.99 1.82 -7.20
C ARG A 378 -47.44 0.40 -7.34
N VAL A 379 -46.18 0.27 -7.77
CA VAL A 379 -45.51 -1.04 -7.91
C VAL A 379 -45.33 -1.70 -6.55
N LEU A 380 -44.90 -0.96 -5.52
CA LEU A 380 -44.82 -1.44 -4.14
C LEU A 380 -46.18 -1.98 -3.65
N TYR A 381 -47.27 -1.31 -4.03
CA TYR A 381 -48.64 -1.73 -3.70
C TYR A 381 -49.21 -2.81 -4.64
N GLY A 382 -48.43 -3.34 -5.59
CA GLY A 382 -48.84 -4.42 -6.50
C GLY A 382 -49.79 -3.97 -7.60
N LYS A 383 -49.86 -2.66 -7.88
CA LYS A 383 -50.69 -2.05 -8.92
C LYS A 383 -49.89 -1.81 -10.19
N SER A 384 -50.58 -1.63 -11.32
CA SER A 384 -49.96 -1.26 -12.58
C SER A 384 -49.24 0.08 -12.47
N ALA A 385 -47.96 0.12 -12.86
CA ALA A 385 -47.07 1.28 -12.76
C ALA A 385 -47.65 2.60 -13.30
N TYR A 386 -48.47 2.53 -14.36
CA TYR A 386 -49.03 3.69 -15.06
C TYR A 386 -50.56 3.80 -14.94
N GLY A 387 -51.18 2.98 -14.10
CA GLY A 387 -52.62 3.07 -13.84
C GLY A 387 -53.00 4.37 -13.11
N SER A 388 -54.30 4.66 -13.10
CA SER A 388 -54.88 5.81 -12.40
C SER A 388 -55.91 5.41 -11.35
N ASP A 389 -56.09 4.11 -11.09
CA ASP A 389 -56.94 3.63 -10.01
C ASP A 389 -56.43 4.15 -8.66
N ASN A 390 -57.38 4.49 -7.79
CA ASN A 390 -57.07 4.93 -6.44
C ASN A 390 -56.53 3.75 -5.62
N ILE A 391 -55.61 4.04 -4.69
CA ILE A 391 -55.07 3.06 -3.76
C ILE A 391 -55.55 3.46 -2.37
N VAL A 392 -56.26 2.54 -1.72
CA VAL A 392 -56.60 2.69 -0.31
C VAL A 392 -55.38 2.26 0.48
N PHE A 393 -54.74 3.23 1.15
CA PHE A 393 -53.58 2.99 2.00
C PHE A 393 -53.96 2.51 3.41
N GLU A 394 -55.24 2.65 3.78
CA GLU A 394 -55.75 2.39 5.15
C GLU A 394 -56.93 1.40 5.19
N PRO A 395 -56.90 0.39 6.08
CA PRO A 395 -55.77 0.03 6.94
C PRO A 395 -54.56 -0.43 6.10
N PRO A 396 -53.33 -0.34 6.65
CA PRO A 396 -52.15 -0.79 5.93
C PRO A 396 -52.34 -2.23 5.44
N PRO A 397 -51.93 -2.55 4.20
CA PRO A 397 -52.11 -3.89 3.64
C PRO A 397 -51.37 -4.94 4.47
N PRO A 398 -51.73 -6.24 4.36
CA PRO A 398 -51.01 -7.30 5.07
C PRO A 398 -49.50 -7.20 4.82
N TYR A 399 -48.72 -7.38 5.90
CA TYR A 399 -47.28 -7.08 5.95
C TYR A 399 -46.57 -7.68 4.74
N LYS A 400 -46.06 -6.81 3.87
CA LYS A 400 -45.36 -7.24 2.66
C LYS A 400 -43.92 -7.58 3.03
N LYS A 401 -43.45 -8.73 2.54
CA LYS A 401 -42.07 -9.11 2.76
C LYS A 401 -41.15 -8.12 2.02
N PRO A 402 -40.18 -7.48 2.70
CA PRO A 402 -39.21 -6.62 2.05
C PRO A 402 -38.39 -7.40 1.02
N LYS A 403 -37.93 -6.73 -0.04
CA LYS A 403 -37.14 -7.34 -1.12
C LYS A 403 -35.68 -7.52 -0.71
N GLY A 404 -35.40 -8.55 0.09
CA GLY A 404 -34.06 -8.84 0.62
C GLY A 404 -33.69 -7.97 1.82
N HIS A 405 -32.38 -7.83 2.06
CA HIS A 405 -31.80 -7.06 3.15
C HIS A 405 -30.68 -6.16 2.64
N VAL A 406 -30.48 -5.01 3.26
CA VAL A 406 -29.41 -4.07 2.95
C VAL A 406 -28.64 -3.74 4.21
N ILE A 407 -27.31 -3.76 4.11
CA ILE A 407 -26.40 -3.22 5.12
C ILE A 407 -25.62 -2.08 4.48
N ALA A 408 -25.64 -0.93 5.13
CA ALA A 408 -24.89 0.24 4.74
C ALA A 408 -23.81 0.58 5.75
N THR A 409 -22.74 1.19 5.26
CA THR A 409 -21.62 1.64 6.09
C THR A 409 -21.19 3.04 5.69
N ARG A 410 -21.04 3.92 6.67
CA ARG A 410 -20.52 5.27 6.47
C ARG A 410 -19.00 5.24 6.41
N ILE A 411 -18.44 5.76 5.31
CA ILE A 411 -17.00 5.89 5.15
C ILE A 411 -16.61 7.32 5.54
N THR A 412 -15.91 7.44 6.68
CA THR A 412 -15.53 8.72 7.27
C THR A 412 -14.01 8.93 7.23
N ALA A 413 -13.60 10.20 7.20
CA ALA A 413 -12.20 10.64 7.28
C ALA A 413 -11.75 10.80 8.74
N GLU A 414 -12.00 9.79 9.56
CA GLU A 414 -11.71 9.77 10.99
C GLU A 414 -10.64 8.71 11.29
N ASN A 415 -9.79 8.98 12.29
CA ASN A 415 -8.76 8.05 12.72
C ASN A 415 -9.19 7.24 13.96
N PRO A 416 -9.53 5.95 13.85
CA PRO A 416 -9.91 5.12 15.00
C PRO A 416 -8.84 5.07 16.10
N ASP A 417 -7.55 5.07 15.73
CA ASP A 417 -6.43 4.98 16.68
C ASP A 417 -6.28 6.23 17.55
N GLU A 418 -6.76 7.39 17.08
CA GLU A 418 -6.72 8.67 17.80
C GLU A 418 -8.08 9.03 18.43
N GLY A 419 -8.93 8.04 18.67
CA GLY A 419 -10.27 8.27 19.23
C GLY A 419 -11.23 8.91 18.23
N PHE A 420 -11.08 8.56 16.95
CA PHE A 420 -11.91 9.02 15.82
C PHE A 420 -11.89 10.53 15.57
N LYS A 421 -10.73 11.17 15.76
CA LYS A 421 -10.56 12.56 15.34
C LYS A 421 -10.71 12.68 13.81
N PRO A 422 -11.54 13.61 13.31
CA PRO A 422 -11.64 13.86 11.88
C PRO A 422 -10.36 14.54 11.36
N SER A 423 -10.03 14.32 10.10
CA SER A 423 -8.87 14.90 9.45
C SER A 423 -9.21 15.37 8.04
N SER A 424 -8.70 16.55 7.66
CA SER A 424 -8.81 17.11 6.31
C SER A 424 -7.60 16.73 5.45
N GLY A 425 -7.73 16.90 4.13
CA GLY A 425 -6.62 16.79 3.18
C GLY A 425 -7.03 16.17 1.85
N THR A 426 -6.05 15.90 1.00
CA THR A 426 -6.26 15.47 -0.39
C THR A 426 -6.47 13.96 -0.51
N VAL A 427 -7.22 13.56 -1.54
CA VAL A 427 -7.43 12.15 -1.92
C VAL A 427 -6.52 11.84 -3.11
N GLN A 428 -5.57 10.94 -2.89
CA GLN A 428 -4.63 10.49 -3.92
C GLN A 428 -5.23 9.38 -4.77
N GLU A 429 -5.86 8.40 -4.14
CA GLU A 429 -6.56 7.30 -4.79
C GLU A 429 -7.90 7.03 -4.10
N LEU A 430 -8.94 6.86 -4.91
CA LEU A 430 -10.21 6.32 -4.48
C LEU A 430 -10.67 5.32 -5.54
N ASN A 431 -10.49 4.03 -5.25
CA ASN A 431 -10.89 2.94 -6.13
C ASN A 431 -11.89 2.05 -5.41
N PHE A 432 -13.15 2.17 -5.81
CA PHE A 432 -14.23 1.31 -5.34
C PHE A 432 -14.67 0.39 -6.48
N ARG A 433 -14.49 -0.92 -6.28
CA ARG A 433 -14.89 -1.96 -7.24
C ARG A 433 -16.35 -2.32 -6.97
N SER A 434 -17.25 -1.67 -7.70
CA SER A 434 -18.68 -2.00 -7.61
C SER A 434 -18.93 -3.45 -7.98
N MET A 435 -19.72 -4.14 -7.15
CA MET A 435 -20.22 -5.48 -7.42
C MET A 435 -21.70 -5.37 -7.82
N LYS A 436 -22.31 -6.46 -8.31
CA LYS A 436 -23.74 -6.44 -8.67
C LYS A 436 -24.61 -6.05 -7.47
N ASP A 437 -24.29 -6.59 -6.31
CA ASP A 437 -25.08 -6.43 -5.09
C ASP A 437 -24.47 -5.40 -4.12
N VAL A 438 -23.33 -4.79 -4.48
CA VAL A 438 -22.67 -3.76 -3.65
C VAL A 438 -22.34 -2.54 -4.47
N TRP A 439 -22.81 -1.39 -3.99
CA TRP A 439 -22.60 -0.11 -4.63
C TRP A 439 -22.29 0.96 -3.59
N GLY A 440 -21.83 2.11 -4.06
CA GLY A 440 -21.51 3.22 -3.18
C GLY A 440 -21.31 4.50 -3.98
N TYR A 441 -21.28 5.60 -3.26
CA TYR A 441 -20.96 6.90 -3.82
C TYR A 441 -20.10 7.68 -2.84
N PHE A 442 -19.35 8.62 -3.41
CA PHE A 442 -18.42 9.47 -2.70
C PHE A 442 -18.65 10.92 -3.11
N SER A 443 -18.44 11.87 -2.19
CA SER A 443 -18.52 13.31 -2.48
C SER A 443 -17.24 13.86 -3.14
N VAL A 444 -16.15 13.09 -3.08
CA VAL A 444 -14.83 13.45 -3.57
C VAL A 444 -14.35 12.41 -4.60
N ALA A 445 -13.60 12.88 -5.60
CA ALA A 445 -12.97 12.02 -6.60
C ALA A 445 -11.45 11.91 -6.37
N ALA A 446 -10.77 11.03 -7.12
CA ALA A 446 -9.30 11.05 -7.18
C ALA A 446 -8.83 12.44 -7.63
N SER A 447 -7.86 13.05 -6.93
CA SER A 447 -7.42 14.47 -7.02
C SER A 447 -8.31 15.52 -6.34
N GLY A 448 -9.39 15.13 -5.67
CA GLY A 448 -10.15 16.01 -4.79
C GLY A 448 -9.56 16.08 -3.38
N GLY A 449 -10.32 16.65 -2.45
CA GLY A 449 -9.96 16.66 -1.04
C GLY A 449 -11.13 16.94 -0.11
N LEU A 450 -10.87 16.83 1.19
CA LEU A 450 -11.76 17.26 2.24
C LEU A 450 -11.17 18.50 2.91
N HIS A 451 -11.97 19.56 3.01
CA HIS A 451 -11.61 20.79 3.71
C HIS A 451 -12.20 20.79 5.13
N GLU A 452 -11.78 21.74 5.96
CA GLU A 452 -12.10 21.83 7.38
C GLU A 452 -13.59 22.01 7.71
N TYR A 453 -14.38 22.52 6.76
CA TYR A 453 -15.82 22.72 6.90
C TYR A 453 -16.66 21.61 6.24
N ALA A 454 -16.02 20.61 5.62
CA ALA A 454 -16.72 19.48 5.03
C ALA A 454 -17.14 18.47 6.11
N ASP A 455 -18.15 17.66 5.81
CA ASP A 455 -18.50 16.51 6.64
C ASP A 455 -17.34 15.49 6.63
N SER A 456 -17.09 14.84 7.78
CA SER A 456 -16.11 13.76 7.84
C SER A 456 -16.58 12.57 6.99
N GLN A 457 -17.89 12.38 6.81
CA GLN A 457 -18.43 11.40 5.89
C GLN A 457 -18.26 11.86 4.44
N PHE A 458 -17.38 11.19 3.72
CA PHE A 458 -17.15 11.46 2.29
C PHE A 458 -17.58 10.29 1.39
N GLY A 459 -17.95 9.15 1.98
CA GLY A 459 -18.49 8.00 1.25
C GLY A 459 -19.62 7.28 2.00
N HIS A 460 -20.45 6.58 1.25
CA HIS A 460 -21.47 5.69 1.78
C HIS A 460 -21.56 4.45 0.89
N LEU A 461 -21.35 3.27 1.48
CA LEU A 461 -21.45 1.98 0.80
C LEU A 461 -22.72 1.27 1.23
N PHE A 462 -23.33 0.55 0.29
CA PHE A 462 -24.57 -0.20 0.48
C PHE A 462 -24.42 -1.58 -0.16
N ALA A 463 -24.64 -2.63 0.62
CA ALA A 463 -24.68 -4.00 0.13
C ALA A 463 -26.07 -4.58 0.31
N TRP A 464 -26.61 -5.11 -0.77
CA TRP A 464 -27.85 -5.88 -0.79
C TRP A 464 -27.54 -7.39 -0.70
N GLY A 465 -28.48 -8.16 -0.15
CA GLY A 465 -28.46 -9.62 -0.12
C GLY A 465 -29.87 -10.19 0.01
N GLU A 466 -30.03 -11.50 -0.23
CA GLU A 466 -31.32 -12.18 -0.05
C GLU A 466 -31.74 -12.20 1.43
N ASP A 467 -30.76 -12.31 2.32
CA ASP A 467 -30.89 -12.16 3.76
C ASP A 467 -29.80 -11.26 4.37
N ARG A 468 -29.86 -11.07 5.69
CA ARG A 468 -28.93 -10.23 6.43
C ARG A 468 -27.48 -10.71 6.35
N GLU A 469 -27.25 -12.01 6.36
CA GLU A 469 -25.89 -12.59 6.36
C GLU A 469 -25.26 -12.49 4.97
N ASP A 470 -26.04 -12.62 3.91
CA ASP A 470 -25.61 -12.35 2.54
C ASP A 470 -25.19 -10.89 2.37
N ALA A 471 -26.03 -9.94 2.81
CA ALA A 471 -25.70 -8.52 2.77
C ALA A 471 -24.43 -8.20 3.58
N ARG A 472 -24.25 -8.84 4.75
CA ARG A 472 -23.04 -8.70 5.60
C ARG A 472 -21.78 -9.22 4.89
N ARG A 473 -21.83 -10.41 4.29
CA ARG A 473 -20.70 -10.98 3.55
C ARG A 473 -20.32 -10.10 2.36
N ASN A 474 -21.32 -9.61 1.64
CA ASN A 474 -21.15 -8.73 0.49
C ASN A 474 -20.46 -7.41 0.88
N ILE A 475 -20.92 -6.73 1.94
CA ILE A 475 -20.29 -5.47 2.38
C ILE A 475 -18.86 -5.69 2.90
N VAL A 476 -18.58 -6.79 3.60
CA VAL A 476 -17.23 -7.11 4.09
C VAL A 476 -16.26 -7.33 2.94
N LEU A 477 -16.67 -8.06 1.90
CA LEU A 477 -15.84 -8.27 0.70
C LEU A 477 -15.56 -6.94 0.00
N ALA A 478 -16.57 -6.09 -0.18
CA ALA A 478 -16.39 -4.79 -0.81
C ALA A 478 -15.49 -3.84 0.00
N LEU A 479 -15.60 -3.86 1.33
CA LEU A 479 -14.71 -3.09 2.21
C LEU A 479 -13.27 -3.61 2.21
N LYS A 480 -13.04 -4.92 1.99
CA LYS A 480 -11.68 -5.47 1.83
C LYS A 480 -11.07 -5.12 0.47
N GLU A 481 -11.89 -4.89 -0.56
CA GLU A 481 -11.43 -4.56 -1.91
C GLU A 481 -11.32 -3.06 -2.20
N ILE A 482 -11.92 -2.20 -1.36
CA ILE A 482 -11.86 -0.75 -1.55
C ILE A 482 -10.45 -0.23 -1.23
N SER A 483 -9.87 0.54 -2.16
CA SER A 483 -8.61 1.24 -1.94
C SER A 483 -8.89 2.74 -1.79
N ILE A 484 -8.63 3.27 -0.59
CA ILE A 484 -8.70 4.71 -0.33
C ILE A 484 -7.35 5.16 0.20
N ARG A 485 -6.62 5.96 -0.59
CA ARG A 485 -5.36 6.59 -0.20
C ARG A 485 -5.52 8.10 -0.21
N GLY A 486 -5.21 8.75 0.90
CA GLY A 486 -5.27 10.19 1.03
C GLY A 486 -4.44 10.70 2.19
N ASP A 487 -4.50 12.00 2.45
CA ASP A 487 -3.80 12.61 3.58
C ASP A 487 -4.39 12.16 4.93
N PHE A 488 -5.70 12.00 4.98
CA PHE A 488 -6.47 11.55 6.13
C PHE A 488 -6.53 10.01 6.27
N ARG A 489 -6.97 9.53 7.44
CA ARG A 489 -7.28 8.11 7.68
C ARG A 489 -8.76 7.83 7.49
N THR A 490 -9.11 6.57 7.30
CA THR A 490 -10.49 6.12 7.14
C THR A 490 -10.88 5.09 8.19
N THR A 491 -12.19 4.89 8.34
CA THR A 491 -12.77 3.92 9.29
C THR A 491 -12.94 2.52 8.71
N VAL A 492 -12.55 2.28 7.45
CA VAL A 492 -12.78 1.02 6.70
C VAL A 492 -12.28 -0.21 7.45
N GLU A 493 -11.03 -0.17 7.96
CA GLU A 493 -10.43 -1.30 8.69
C GLU A 493 -11.24 -1.65 9.94
N TYR A 494 -11.68 -0.63 10.67
CA TYR A 494 -12.48 -0.80 11.88
C TYR A 494 -13.89 -1.31 11.56
N LEU A 495 -14.51 -0.84 10.46
CA LEU A 495 -15.80 -1.33 9.99
C LEU A 495 -15.76 -2.83 9.67
N ILE A 496 -14.72 -3.31 8.99
CA ILE A 496 -14.54 -4.74 8.69
C ILE A 496 -14.53 -5.54 9.99
N LYS A 497 -13.78 -5.09 10.99
CA LYS A 497 -13.72 -5.73 12.31
C LYS A 497 -15.10 -5.79 12.97
N LEU A 498 -15.84 -4.68 13.01
CA LEU A 498 -17.18 -4.63 13.61
C LEU A 498 -18.14 -5.61 12.93
N LEU A 499 -18.11 -5.69 11.60
CA LEU A 499 -18.95 -6.59 10.80
C LEU A 499 -18.57 -8.07 10.92
N GLU A 500 -17.34 -8.38 11.34
CA GLU A 500 -16.86 -9.75 11.57
C GLU A 500 -17.02 -10.22 13.03
N LYS A 501 -17.43 -9.34 13.96
CA LYS A 501 -17.71 -9.74 15.36
C LYS A 501 -18.93 -10.65 15.50
N ASP A 502 -18.85 -11.58 16.43
CA ASP A 502 -19.94 -12.53 16.72
C ASP A 502 -21.20 -11.84 17.26
N SER A 503 -21.06 -10.74 18.01
CA SER A 503 -22.18 -9.91 18.45
C SER A 503 -22.95 -9.32 17.27
N PHE A 504 -22.26 -8.85 16.22
CA PHE A 504 -22.91 -8.34 15.01
C PHE A 504 -23.53 -9.47 14.17
N LYS A 505 -22.81 -10.59 13.98
CA LYS A 505 -23.31 -11.79 13.25
C LYS A 505 -24.60 -12.34 13.87
N SER A 506 -24.62 -12.47 15.20
CA SER A 506 -25.78 -12.96 15.95
C SER A 506 -26.90 -11.92 16.16
N ASN A 507 -26.74 -10.71 15.62
CA ASN A 507 -27.66 -9.57 15.80
C ASN A 507 -27.90 -9.19 17.28
N ARG A 508 -26.86 -9.33 18.12
CA ARG A 508 -26.87 -9.03 19.57
C ARG A 508 -26.01 -7.81 19.87
N PHE A 509 -26.58 -6.62 19.64
CA PHE A 509 -25.94 -5.35 19.95
C PHE A 509 -26.99 -4.31 20.37
N SER A 510 -26.55 -3.21 20.97
CA SER A 510 -27.39 -2.09 21.39
C SER A 510 -26.75 -0.78 20.97
N THR A 511 -27.44 0.33 21.19
CA THR A 511 -26.92 1.69 20.94
C THR A 511 -25.60 2.01 21.63
N ASN A 512 -25.31 1.38 22.78
CA ASN A 512 -24.06 1.57 23.52
C ASN A 512 -22.95 0.60 23.12
N TRP A 513 -23.21 -0.39 22.25
CA TRP A 513 -22.27 -1.47 21.96
C TRP A 513 -20.92 -0.95 21.44
N LEU A 514 -20.95 -0.06 20.45
CA LEU A 514 -19.75 0.48 19.84
C LEU A 514 -18.98 1.41 20.79
N ASP A 515 -19.68 2.24 21.58
CA ASP A 515 -19.04 3.08 22.59
C ASP A 515 -18.32 2.26 23.67
N SER A 516 -18.87 1.11 24.08
CA SER A 516 -18.19 0.18 25.00
C SER A 516 -16.92 -0.42 24.38
N LEU A 517 -16.95 -0.84 23.11
CA LEU A 517 -15.76 -1.37 22.42
C LEU A 517 -14.62 -0.35 22.31
N ILE A 518 -14.97 0.93 22.13
CA ILE A 518 -13.99 2.02 22.07
C ILE A 518 -13.40 2.29 23.46
N ALA A 519 -14.22 2.25 24.52
CA ALA A 519 -13.74 2.39 25.89
C ALA A 519 -12.77 1.28 26.29
N GLU A 520 -12.97 0.06 25.79
CA GLU A 520 -12.08 -1.09 25.97
C GLU A 520 -10.77 -0.99 25.16
N ARG A 521 -10.59 0.06 24.34
CA ARG A 521 -9.42 0.30 23.46
C ARG A 521 -9.08 -0.88 22.55
N GLU A 522 -10.11 -1.57 22.05
CA GLU A 522 -9.91 -2.79 21.30
C GLU A 522 -9.36 -2.52 19.89
N GLN A 523 -8.04 -2.65 19.71
CA GLN A 523 -7.35 -2.41 18.44
C GLN A 523 -7.63 -3.50 17.39
N THR A 524 -7.50 -3.16 16.11
CA THR A 524 -7.59 -4.12 15.01
C THR A 524 -6.46 -5.14 15.13
N GLU A 525 -6.78 -6.44 15.11
CA GLU A 525 -5.76 -7.49 15.10
C GLU A 525 -4.92 -7.36 13.83
N LYS A 526 -3.62 -7.12 14.00
CA LYS A 526 -2.66 -7.05 12.91
C LYS A 526 -1.91 -8.38 12.81
N PRO A 527 -1.49 -8.78 11.60
CA PRO A 527 -0.56 -9.88 11.40
C PRO A 527 0.74 -9.69 12.20
N GLU A 528 1.59 -10.71 12.20
CA GLU A 528 2.89 -10.62 12.86
C GLU A 528 3.68 -9.36 12.43
N PRO A 529 4.23 -8.56 13.37
CA PRO A 529 4.86 -7.26 13.06
C PRO A 529 6.01 -7.32 12.07
N ILE A 530 6.63 -8.49 11.91
CA ILE A 530 7.83 -8.70 11.09
C ILE A 530 7.59 -8.33 9.63
N LEU A 531 6.44 -8.69 9.04
CA LEU A 531 6.10 -8.28 7.67
C LEU A 531 6.02 -6.75 7.55
N GLY A 532 5.43 -6.10 8.55
CA GLY A 532 5.39 -4.65 8.66
C GLY A 532 6.79 -4.04 8.72
N VAL A 533 7.68 -4.59 9.53
CA VAL A 533 9.07 -4.13 9.69
C VAL A 533 9.86 -4.33 8.39
N ILE A 534 9.73 -5.49 7.73
CA ILE A 534 10.38 -5.80 6.45
C ILE A 534 9.96 -4.79 5.37
N ALA A 535 8.65 -4.61 5.18
CA ALA A 535 8.11 -3.70 4.19
C ALA A 535 8.52 -2.24 4.49
N GLY A 536 8.45 -1.82 5.75
CA GLY A 536 8.85 -0.49 6.18
C GLY A 536 10.33 -0.22 5.91
N ALA A 537 11.20 -1.19 6.24
CA ALA A 537 12.63 -1.08 6.00
C ALA A 537 12.96 -0.94 4.51
N ILE A 538 12.29 -1.74 3.66
CA ILE A 538 12.45 -1.66 2.20
C ILE A 538 11.97 -0.33 1.65
N HIS A 539 10.80 0.19 2.08
CA HIS A 539 10.32 1.49 1.62
C HIS A 539 11.27 2.62 1.98
N VAL A 540 11.78 2.65 3.22
CA VAL A 540 12.76 3.66 3.66
C VAL A 540 14.07 3.53 2.88
N ALA A 541 14.57 2.30 2.70
CA ALA A 541 15.81 2.06 1.97
C ALA A 541 15.67 2.42 0.48
N ASP A 542 14.60 2.00 -0.18
CA ASP A 542 14.34 2.27 -1.60
C ASP A 542 14.15 3.77 -1.87
N ALA A 543 13.41 4.48 -1.02
CA ALA A 543 13.27 5.93 -1.10
C ALA A 543 14.63 6.63 -0.91
N THR A 544 15.42 6.21 0.09
CA THR A 544 16.73 6.80 0.39
C THR A 544 17.74 6.56 -0.72
N ILE A 545 17.85 5.32 -1.21
CA ILE A 545 18.77 4.96 -2.30
C ILE A 545 18.35 5.67 -3.60
N THR A 546 17.05 5.67 -3.93
CA THR A 546 16.56 6.38 -5.12
C THR A 546 16.88 7.88 -5.04
N LYS A 547 16.71 8.50 -3.87
CA LYS A 547 17.06 9.90 -3.62
C LYS A 547 18.57 10.15 -3.75
N ARG A 548 19.43 9.26 -3.25
CA ARG A 548 20.90 9.35 -3.43
C ARG A 548 21.29 9.35 -4.91
N PHE A 549 20.76 8.42 -5.69
CA PHE A 549 21.02 8.33 -7.13
C PHE A 549 20.49 9.55 -7.90
N ALA A 550 19.28 10.03 -7.58
CA ALA A 550 18.72 11.24 -8.17
C ALA A 550 19.56 12.49 -7.82
N ASN A 551 19.94 12.66 -6.55
CA ASN A 551 20.76 13.77 -6.10
C ASN A 551 22.12 13.81 -6.82
N TYR A 552 22.76 12.65 -7.00
CA TYR A 552 24.02 12.55 -7.73
C TYR A 552 23.85 12.89 -9.20
N ARG A 553 22.80 12.38 -9.84
CA ARG A 553 22.47 12.71 -11.24
C ARG A 553 22.23 14.22 -11.42
N ASP A 554 21.44 14.82 -10.55
CA ASP A 554 21.09 16.24 -10.64
C ASP A 554 22.31 17.14 -10.34
N ALA A 555 23.20 16.72 -9.43
CA ALA A 555 24.48 17.38 -9.23
C ALA A 555 25.37 17.28 -10.48
N LEU A 556 25.46 16.10 -11.09
CA LEU A 556 26.24 15.88 -12.31
C LEU A 556 25.68 16.69 -13.49
N GLU A 557 24.36 16.84 -13.59
CA GLU A 557 23.71 17.70 -14.58
C GLU A 557 24.14 19.15 -14.43
N ARG A 558 24.22 19.66 -13.19
CA ARG A 558 24.77 20.99 -12.85
C ARG A 558 26.30 21.08 -12.99
N GLY A 559 26.98 19.99 -13.34
CA GLY A 559 28.43 19.93 -13.46
C GLY A 559 29.19 19.83 -12.14
N GLN A 560 28.50 19.46 -11.06
CA GLN A 560 29.07 19.19 -9.75
C GLN A 560 29.33 17.69 -9.60
N ILE A 561 30.48 17.33 -9.05
CA ILE A 561 30.83 15.93 -8.74
C ILE A 561 30.72 15.78 -7.23
N LEU A 562 29.90 14.83 -6.78
CA LEU A 562 29.78 14.52 -5.36
C LEU A 562 30.83 13.46 -4.96
N PRO A 563 31.16 13.35 -3.66
CA PRO A 563 32.03 12.30 -3.15
C PRO A 563 31.53 10.88 -3.45
N GLU A 564 32.47 9.92 -3.50
CA GLU A 564 32.21 8.49 -3.78
C GLU A 564 31.16 7.88 -2.82
N ASP A 565 31.19 8.26 -1.54
CA ASP A 565 30.31 7.73 -0.49
C ASP A 565 28.84 8.12 -0.66
N CYS A 566 28.53 9.08 -1.54
CA CYS A 566 27.15 9.51 -1.78
C CYS A 566 26.31 8.43 -2.50
N LEU A 567 26.95 7.47 -3.18
CA LEU A 567 26.30 6.41 -3.95
C LEU A 567 26.36 5.04 -3.25
N GLY A 568 25.84 4.97 -2.03
CA GLY A 568 25.69 3.70 -1.30
C GLY A 568 24.38 2.96 -1.62
N ASN A 569 24.46 1.64 -1.76
CA ASN A 569 23.30 0.73 -1.90
C ASN A 569 22.82 0.14 -0.56
N SER A 570 23.41 0.53 0.56
CA SER A 570 23.03 0.11 1.91
C SER A 570 22.51 1.29 2.73
N VAL A 571 21.51 1.03 3.57
CA VAL A 571 20.86 2.00 4.45
C VAL A 571 20.57 1.33 5.78
N ASP A 572 21.03 1.93 6.87
CA ASP A 572 20.59 1.57 8.22
C ASP A 572 19.24 2.23 8.47
N VAL A 573 18.26 1.40 8.84
CA VAL A 573 16.87 1.77 9.04
C VAL A 573 16.48 1.47 10.47
N GLU A 574 15.93 2.47 11.14
CA GLU A 574 15.38 2.36 12.47
C GLU A 574 13.87 2.60 12.43
N LEU A 575 13.10 1.64 12.93
CA LEU A 575 11.64 1.71 12.98
C LEU A 575 11.17 1.41 14.39
N ILE A 576 10.32 2.26 14.95
CA ILE A 576 9.70 2.01 16.26
C ILE A 576 8.25 1.58 16.04
N TYR A 577 7.89 0.39 16.51
CA TYR A 577 6.54 -0.15 16.41
C TYR A 577 6.15 -0.80 17.74
N GLU A 578 4.97 -0.45 18.27
CA GLU A 578 4.43 -0.98 19.55
C GLU A 578 5.43 -0.94 20.72
N GLY A 579 6.24 0.13 20.80
CA GLY A 579 7.24 0.32 21.85
C GLY A 579 8.54 -0.45 21.65
N TYR A 580 8.69 -1.22 20.56
CA TYR A 580 9.93 -1.88 20.18
C TYR A 580 10.67 -1.12 19.08
N LYS A 581 11.97 -0.88 19.27
CA LYS A 581 12.89 -0.33 18.27
C LYS A 581 13.50 -1.48 17.47
N TYR A 582 13.19 -1.52 16.18
CA TYR A 582 13.78 -2.43 15.21
C TYR A 582 14.93 -1.71 14.49
N CYS A 583 16.11 -2.31 14.52
CA CYS A 583 17.30 -1.81 13.81
C CYS A 583 17.65 -2.79 12.70
N LEU A 584 17.57 -2.32 11.45
CA LEU A 584 17.83 -3.13 10.27
C LEU A 584 18.87 -2.48 9.39
N THR A 585 19.69 -3.27 8.72
CA THR A 585 20.49 -2.80 7.59
C THR A 585 19.87 -3.35 6.32
N ALA A 586 19.41 -2.46 5.44
CA ALA A 586 18.76 -2.80 4.17
C ALA A 586 19.71 -2.51 3.00
N THR A 587 20.13 -3.56 2.31
CA THR A 587 21.04 -3.48 1.16
C THR A 587 20.35 -3.87 -0.13
N ARG A 588 20.42 -3.02 -1.16
CA ARG A 588 19.92 -3.33 -2.50
C ARG A 588 20.89 -4.24 -3.24
N LEU A 589 20.43 -5.43 -3.61
CA LEU A 589 21.19 -6.48 -4.32
C LEU A 589 21.06 -6.42 -5.84
N GLY A 590 20.08 -5.67 -6.33
CA GLY A 590 19.84 -5.44 -7.75
C GLY A 590 18.65 -4.52 -7.95
N PRO A 591 18.13 -4.39 -9.18
CA PRO A 591 16.99 -3.53 -9.45
C PRO A 591 15.75 -3.89 -8.62
N ASN A 592 15.51 -5.19 -8.40
CA ASN A 592 14.27 -5.71 -7.80
C ASN A 592 14.51 -6.58 -6.55
N SER A 593 15.68 -6.49 -5.90
CA SER A 593 16.01 -7.36 -4.77
C SER A 593 16.70 -6.61 -3.64
N PHE A 594 16.28 -6.93 -2.42
CA PHE A 594 16.82 -6.38 -1.18
C PHE A 594 17.25 -7.50 -0.23
N PHE A 595 18.35 -7.24 0.47
CA PHE A 595 18.87 -8.03 1.58
C PHE A 595 18.69 -7.23 2.86
N LEU A 596 17.94 -7.79 3.80
CA LEU A 596 17.70 -7.18 5.11
C LEU A 596 18.46 -7.95 6.18
N LEU A 597 19.22 -7.25 7.02
CA LEU A 597 19.95 -7.80 8.15
C LEU A 597 19.37 -7.24 9.46
N MET A 598 19.05 -8.11 10.40
CA MET A 598 18.57 -7.76 11.74
C MET A 598 19.08 -8.78 12.75
N ASN A 599 19.75 -8.32 13.82
CA ASN A 599 20.21 -9.14 14.94
C ASN A 599 21.00 -10.40 14.53
N GLY A 600 21.84 -10.30 13.49
CA GLY A 600 22.65 -11.42 12.97
C GLY A 600 21.89 -12.41 12.07
N SER A 601 20.58 -12.22 11.89
CA SER A 601 19.75 -12.95 10.92
C SER A 601 19.49 -12.11 9.68
N PHE A 602 19.26 -12.75 8.53
CA PHE A 602 18.97 -12.05 7.28
C PHE A 602 17.81 -12.65 6.52
N VAL A 603 17.18 -11.84 5.67
CA VAL A 603 16.14 -12.26 4.72
C VAL A 603 16.34 -11.54 3.39
N GLU A 604 16.01 -12.22 2.30
CA GLU A 604 16.01 -11.65 0.95
C GLU A 604 14.59 -11.51 0.44
N ILE A 605 14.29 -10.34 -0.10
CA ILE A 605 12.96 -9.99 -0.56
C ILE A 605 13.05 -9.49 -1.98
N GLU A 606 12.22 -10.07 -2.85
CA GLU A 606 12.00 -9.56 -4.19
C GLU A 606 10.94 -8.44 -4.14
N THR A 607 11.26 -7.33 -4.79
CA THR A 607 10.46 -6.10 -4.78
C THR A 607 10.24 -5.61 -6.20
N HIS A 608 9.00 -5.32 -6.57
CA HIS A 608 8.66 -4.68 -7.84
C HIS A 608 7.96 -3.36 -7.58
N ARG A 609 8.44 -2.28 -8.19
CA ARG A 609 7.79 -0.98 -8.09
C ARG A 609 6.58 -0.93 -9.03
N LEU A 610 5.42 -0.58 -8.46
CA LEU A 610 4.17 -0.42 -9.18
C LEU A 610 4.08 0.98 -9.81
N SER A 611 3.26 1.11 -10.85
CA SER A 611 3.07 2.37 -11.59
C SER A 611 2.41 3.48 -10.75
N ASP A 612 1.70 3.11 -9.70
CA ASP A 612 0.99 4.00 -8.78
C ASP A 612 1.83 4.40 -7.55
N GLY A 613 3.14 4.12 -7.59
CA GLY A 613 4.11 4.45 -6.55
C GLY A 613 4.20 3.43 -5.40
N GLY A 614 3.42 2.35 -5.42
CA GLY A 614 3.54 1.25 -4.45
C GLY A 614 4.71 0.30 -4.70
N LEU A 615 4.96 -0.58 -3.73
CA LEU A 615 5.87 -1.72 -3.86
C LEU A 615 5.10 -3.03 -3.72
N LEU A 616 5.37 -3.96 -4.64
CA LEU A 616 4.93 -5.35 -4.56
C LEU A 616 6.07 -6.19 -3.99
N LEU A 617 5.84 -6.76 -2.82
CA LEU A 617 6.80 -7.57 -2.06
C LEU A 617 6.44 -9.05 -2.21
N SER A 618 7.45 -9.90 -2.43
CA SER A 618 7.30 -11.34 -2.30
C SER A 618 7.95 -11.83 -1.00
N PHE A 619 7.14 -12.39 -0.09
CA PHE A 619 7.60 -12.94 1.19
C PHE A 619 6.86 -14.24 1.49
N GLU A 620 7.59 -15.30 1.87
CA GLU A 620 7.04 -16.62 2.19
C GLU A 620 6.09 -17.20 1.12
N GLY A 621 6.37 -16.94 -0.17
CA GLY A 621 5.54 -17.40 -1.28
C GLY A 621 4.26 -16.59 -1.53
N HIS A 622 4.03 -15.54 -0.73
CA HIS A 622 2.88 -14.64 -0.86
C HIS A 622 3.30 -13.29 -1.45
N SER A 623 2.36 -12.66 -2.16
CA SER A 623 2.56 -11.33 -2.74
C SER A 623 1.82 -10.29 -1.89
N HIS A 624 2.53 -9.26 -1.46
CA HIS A 624 1.99 -8.19 -0.62
C HIS A 624 2.18 -6.85 -1.31
N THR A 625 1.08 -6.13 -1.54
CA THR A 625 1.11 -4.74 -1.99
C THR A 625 1.30 -3.83 -0.78
N SER A 626 2.25 -2.89 -0.89
CA SER A 626 2.59 -1.98 0.19
C SER A 626 2.78 -0.54 -0.29
N TYR A 627 2.31 0.41 0.50
CA TYR A 627 2.42 1.85 0.23
C TYR A 627 2.90 2.57 1.47
N MET A 628 3.92 3.41 1.36
CA MET A 628 4.40 4.22 2.48
C MET A 628 4.22 5.70 2.19
N LYS A 629 3.73 6.43 3.20
CA LYS A 629 3.71 7.88 3.26
C LYS A 629 4.52 8.34 4.46
N GLU A 630 5.55 9.14 4.21
CA GLU A 630 6.34 9.76 5.25
C GLU A 630 5.58 10.95 5.87
N GLN A 631 5.51 10.96 7.21
CA GLN A 631 5.05 12.09 8.02
C GLN A 631 6.26 12.68 8.78
N ILE A 632 6.05 13.79 9.49
CA ILE A 632 7.12 14.50 10.21
C ILE A 632 7.77 13.54 11.24
N ASP A 633 6.96 12.95 12.13
CA ASP A 633 7.43 12.11 13.24
C ASP A 633 7.22 10.61 13.03
N SER A 634 6.65 10.19 11.89
CA SER A 634 6.35 8.77 11.66
C SER A 634 6.34 8.40 10.17
N TYR A 635 6.36 7.10 9.89
CA TYR A 635 6.07 6.50 8.61
C TYR A 635 4.73 5.80 8.69
N ARG A 636 3.77 6.26 7.88
CA ARG A 636 2.47 5.60 7.74
C ARG A 636 2.53 4.67 6.54
N MET A 637 2.34 3.39 6.76
CA MET A 637 2.38 2.39 5.70
C MET A 637 1.06 1.63 5.63
N THR A 638 0.66 1.18 4.45
CA THR A 638 -0.48 0.28 4.26
C THR A 638 0.02 -0.98 3.57
N ILE A 639 -0.24 -2.17 4.14
CA ILE A 639 0.12 -3.47 3.57
C ILE A 639 -1.14 -4.31 3.45
N GLY A 640 -1.49 -4.75 2.24
CA GLY A 640 -2.66 -5.60 2.02
C GLY A 640 -3.98 -4.98 2.54
N GLY A 641 -4.10 -3.66 2.52
CA GLY A 641 -5.26 -2.93 3.03
C GLY A 641 -5.25 -2.62 4.53
N MET A 642 -4.22 -3.04 5.27
CA MET A 642 -4.06 -2.74 6.71
C MET A 642 -3.04 -1.64 6.96
N THR A 643 -3.35 -0.71 7.88
CA THR A 643 -2.48 0.43 8.18
C THR A 643 -1.52 0.16 9.34
N TRP A 644 -0.26 0.45 9.09
CA TRP A 644 0.89 0.36 9.99
C TRP A 644 1.49 1.74 10.21
N VAL A 645 1.93 2.01 11.43
CA VAL A 645 2.50 3.31 11.80
C VAL A 645 3.80 3.04 12.53
N PHE A 646 4.92 3.39 11.90
CA PHE A 646 6.24 3.30 12.48
C PHE A 646 6.65 4.69 12.96
N GLN A 647 6.87 4.84 14.26
CA GLN A 647 7.38 6.09 14.79
C GLN A 647 8.86 6.24 14.40
N LYS A 648 9.25 7.47 14.07
CA LYS A 648 10.67 7.83 13.96
C LYS A 648 11.22 8.00 15.37
N GLN A 649 12.49 7.69 15.57
CA GLN A 649 13.12 7.98 16.85
C GLN A 649 13.16 9.50 17.04
N ASN A 650 12.35 9.99 17.97
CA ASN A 650 12.37 11.37 18.44
C ASN A 650 12.59 11.33 19.95
N ASP A 651 13.82 11.57 20.38
CA ASP A 651 14.18 11.72 21.78
C ASP A 651 14.35 13.22 22.07
N PRO A 652 13.30 13.90 22.56
CA PRO A 652 13.35 15.34 22.81
C PRO A 652 14.34 15.71 23.92
N THR A 653 14.82 14.73 24.72
CA THR A 653 15.89 14.97 25.71
C THR A 653 17.26 15.16 25.06
N VAL A 654 17.39 14.86 23.76
CA VAL A 654 18.65 14.93 23.03
C VAL A 654 18.54 15.95 21.90
N LEU A 655 19.11 17.13 22.12
CA LEU A 655 19.13 18.20 21.13
C LEU A 655 20.27 17.95 20.13
N ARG A 656 19.91 17.75 18.87
CA ARG A 656 20.84 17.40 17.78
C ARG A 656 20.97 18.54 16.78
N ALA A 657 22.16 18.70 16.21
CA ALA A 657 22.41 19.65 15.14
C ALA A 657 21.70 19.19 13.85
N PRO A 658 20.83 20.01 13.23
CA PRO A 658 20.15 19.65 11.99
C PRO A 658 21.07 19.77 10.75
N SER A 659 22.19 20.46 10.88
CA SER A 659 23.14 20.73 9.79
C SER A 659 24.57 20.69 10.31
N ALA A 660 25.51 20.47 9.40
CA ALA A 660 26.93 20.59 9.68
C ALA A 660 27.31 22.07 9.77
N GLY A 661 28.14 22.44 10.76
CA GLY A 661 28.53 23.83 10.96
C GLY A 661 29.36 24.03 12.22
N LYS A 662 29.84 25.26 12.45
CA LYS A 662 30.57 25.59 13.68
C LYS A 662 29.58 26.10 14.72
N LEU A 663 29.57 25.53 15.92
CA LEU A 663 28.81 26.08 17.04
C LEU A 663 29.37 27.45 17.42
N ILE A 664 28.62 28.51 17.19
CA ILE A 664 29.04 29.88 17.53
C ILE A 664 29.01 30.02 19.05
N GLY A 665 27.91 29.60 19.64
CA GLY A 665 27.68 29.65 21.08
C GLY A 665 26.26 29.24 21.44
N TYR A 666 26.02 29.13 22.74
CA TYR A 666 24.68 28.97 23.30
C TYR A 666 24.11 30.34 23.64
N LEU A 667 22.81 30.50 23.46
CA LEU A 667 22.07 31.71 23.84
C LEU A 667 21.52 31.64 25.26
N VAL A 668 21.48 30.43 25.84
CA VAL A 668 20.93 30.12 27.16
C VAL A 668 21.98 29.38 27.96
N GLU A 669 22.24 29.78 29.20
CA GLU A 669 23.28 29.19 30.06
C GLU A 669 23.05 27.70 30.38
N ASP A 670 24.12 27.00 30.78
CA ASP A 670 24.05 25.60 31.19
C ASP A 670 23.21 25.45 32.47
N GLY A 671 22.22 24.56 32.43
CA GLY A 671 21.16 24.45 33.45
C GLY A 671 20.02 25.47 33.31
N GLY A 672 20.06 26.35 32.30
CA GLY A 672 19.01 27.32 32.02
C GLY A 672 17.75 26.66 31.45
N HIS A 673 16.59 27.17 31.84
CA HIS A 673 15.30 26.68 31.35
C HIS A 673 14.97 27.31 29.99
N VAL A 674 14.48 26.49 29.06
CA VAL A 674 14.07 26.88 27.71
C VAL A 674 12.64 26.44 27.43
N PHE A 675 11.89 27.27 26.70
CA PHE A 675 10.52 26.97 26.30
C PHE A 675 10.46 26.37 24.89
N GLN A 676 9.45 25.55 24.62
CA GLN A 676 9.19 25.00 23.29
C GLN A 676 9.24 26.08 22.19
N GLY A 677 10.05 25.85 21.15
CA GLY A 677 10.28 26.76 20.03
C GLY A 677 11.34 27.83 20.28
N GLU A 678 11.87 27.94 21.50
CA GLU A 678 12.91 28.89 21.86
C GLU A 678 14.27 28.48 21.28
N THR A 679 15.08 29.48 20.89
CA THR A 679 16.41 29.25 20.35
C THR A 679 17.40 29.09 21.49
N TYR A 680 18.09 27.95 21.57
CA TYR A 680 19.04 27.66 22.65
C TYR A 680 20.51 27.85 22.23
N ALA A 681 20.80 27.76 20.93
CA ALA A 681 22.15 27.91 20.41
C ALA A 681 22.16 28.41 18.97
N GLU A 682 23.31 28.87 18.50
CA GLU A 682 23.50 29.33 17.13
C GLU A 682 24.68 28.60 16.47
N ILE A 683 24.48 28.19 15.22
CA ILE A 683 25.53 27.55 14.43
C ILE A 683 25.82 28.35 13.17
N GLU A 684 27.10 28.40 12.79
CA GLU A 684 27.58 29.01 11.56
C GLU A 684 27.58 27.96 10.45
N VAL A 685 26.71 28.14 9.47
CA VAL A 685 26.61 27.30 8.27
C VAL A 685 26.72 28.22 7.06
N MET A 686 27.69 27.97 6.18
CA MET A 686 27.94 28.80 4.99
C MET A 686 28.11 30.31 5.29
N LYS A 687 28.78 30.67 6.40
CA LYS A 687 28.96 32.06 6.90
C LYS A 687 27.66 32.77 7.29
N MET A 688 26.57 32.03 7.44
CA MET A 688 25.31 32.52 7.97
C MET A 688 25.04 31.92 9.34
N VAL A 689 24.42 32.72 10.21
CA VAL A 689 23.97 32.28 11.52
C VAL A 689 22.64 31.55 11.36
N MET A 690 22.57 30.31 11.85
CA MET A 690 21.35 29.53 11.89
C MET A 690 20.97 29.25 13.36
N PRO A 691 19.76 29.64 13.79
CA PRO A 691 19.28 29.36 15.14
C PRO A 691 18.95 27.88 15.31
N LEU A 692 19.34 27.31 16.45
CA LEU A 692 18.91 25.99 16.91
C LEU A 692 17.81 26.14 17.95
N THR A 693 16.62 25.63 17.64
CA THR A 693 15.44 25.71 18.51
C THR A 693 15.17 24.39 19.25
N VAL A 694 14.61 24.48 20.45
CA VAL A 694 14.13 23.30 21.19
C VAL A 694 12.71 22.92 20.78
N THR A 695 12.40 21.63 20.77
CA THR A 695 11.07 21.10 20.43
C THR A 695 10.15 20.97 21.64
N GLU A 696 10.71 20.91 22.84
CA GLU A 696 10.01 20.74 24.11
C GLU A 696 10.62 21.68 25.16
N SER A 697 9.87 21.97 26.23
CA SER A 697 10.35 22.80 27.33
C SER A 697 11.14 21.98 28.36
N GLY A 698 12.18 22.56 28.94
CA GLY A 698 12.98 21.91 29.97
C GLY A 698 14.28 22.64 30.29
N CYS A 699 15.10 22.04 31.16
CA CYS A 699 16.42 22.54 31.53
C CYS A 699 17.49 22.04 30.57
N LEU A 700 18.22 22.97 29.95
CA LEU A 700 19.25 22.69 28.98
C LEU A 700 20.56 22.28 29.67
N HIS A 701 21.22 21.24 29.19
CA HIS A 701 22.54 20.82 29.64
C HIS A 701 23.51 20.69 28.48
N TYR A 702 24.64 21.39 28.53
CA TYR A 702 25.59 21.42 27.42
C TYR A 702 26.30 20.08 27.24
N VAL A 703 26.46 19.64 25.99
CA VAL A 703 27.28 18.47 25.64
C VAL A 703 28.48 18.86 24.79
N LYS A 704 28.33 19.85 23.90
CA LYS A 704 29.41 20.38 23.05
C LYS A 704 29.77 21.79 23.48
N GLY A 705 31.07 22.08 23.61
CA GLY A 705 31.56 23.44 23.89
C GLY A 705 31.44 24.38 22.68
N GLY A 706 31.24 25.68 22.94
CA GLY A 706 31.25 26.71 21.90
C GLY A 706 32.53 26.68 21.07
N GLY A 707 32.40 26.84 19.75
CA GLY A 707 33.48 26.73 18.78
C GLY A 707 33.68 25.33 18.20
N ALA A 708 33.00 24.30 18.71
CA ALA A 708 33.07 22.94 18.17
C ALA A 708 32.50 22.86 16.75
N VAL A 709 33.13 22.05 15.90
CA VAL A 709 32.57 21.65 14.61
C VAL A 709 31.53 20.56 14.84
N LEU A 710 30.34 20.74 14.28
CA LEU A 710 29.20 19.85 14.39
C LEU A 710 28.94 19.20 13.03
N ASP A 711 28.63 17.91 13.04
CA ASP A 711 28.08 17.17 11.90
C ASP A 711 26.55 17.05 12.04
N PRO A 712 25.79 16.81 10.96
CA PRO A 712 24.35 16.58 11.04
C PRO A 712 24.03 15.41 11.98
N GLY A 713 23.08 15.60 12.90
CA GLY A 713 22.70 14.62 13.92
C GLY A 713 23.61 14.60 15.16
N THR A 714 24.68 15.40 15.20
CA THR A 714 25.56 15.51 16.36
C THR A 714 24.77 16.01 17.57
N LYS A 715 24.91 15.33 18.71
CA LYS A 715 24.33 15.76 19.98
C LYS A 715 25.03 17.04 20.45
N VAL A 716 24.28 18.14 20.51
CA VAL A 716 24.76 19.48 20.92
C VAL A 716 24.56 19.68 22.41
N ALA A 717 23.34 19.39 22.90
CA ALA A 717 22.95 19.50 24.29
C ALA A 717 21.97 18.38 24.68
N THR A 718 21.73 18.20 25.97
CA THR A 718 20.59 17.46 26.52
C THR A 718 19.56 18.40 27.09
N LEU A 719 18.33 17.95 27.18
CA LEU A 719 17.21 18.67 27.77
C LEU A 719 16.59 17.77 28.85
N GLU A 720 16.60 18.24 30.10
CA GLU A 720 15.82 17.65 31.19
C GLU A 720 14.41 18.22 31.09
N LEU A 721 13.47 17.40 30.60
CA LEU A 721 12.11 17.84 30.31
C LEU A 721 11.33 18.14 31.58
N ASP A 722 10.49 19.18 31.54
CA ASP A 722 9.52 19.48 32.60
C ASP A 722 8.52 18.34 32.79
N ASP A 723 8.20 17.62 31.70
CA ASP A 723 7.32 16.46 31.68
C ASP A 723 8.09 15.21 31.18
N PRO A 724 8.65 14.41 32.10
CA PRO A 724 9.38 13.18 31.75
C PRO A 724 8.53 12.15 31.02
N SER A 725 7.19 12.24 31.09
CA SER A 725 6.29 11.29 30.41
C SER A 725 6.27 11.44 28.89
N ARG A 726 6.85 12.52 28.35
CA ARG A 726 7.01 12.74 26.91
C ARG A 726 8.18 11.95 26.28
N VAL A 727 9.01 11.30 27.08
CA VAL A 727 10.11 10.45 26.59
C VAL A 727 9.61 9.02 26.35
N THR A 728 9.32 8.68 25.09
CA THR A 728 9.04 7.30 24.71
C THR A 728 10.36 6.52 24.54
N GLN A 729 10.88 5.92 25.61
CA GLN A 729 12.01 4.98 25.49
C GLN A 729 11.53 3.64 24.92
N ALA A 730 11.68 3.46 23.61
CA ALA A 730 11.40 2.19 22.96
C ALA A 730 12.44 1.11 23.36
N GLN A 731 11.98 -0.09 23.67
CA GLN A 731 12.84 -1.23 23.97
C GLN A 731 13.48 -1.78 22.70
N LEU A 732 14.77 -2.10 22.72
CA LEU A 732 15.43 -2.68 21.55
C LEU A 732 14.86 -4.08 21.28
N TYR A 733 14.39 -4.32 20.05
CA TYR A 733 13.96 -5.64 19.62
C TYR A 733 15.18 -6.54 19.40
N THR A 734 15.24 -7.68 20.10
CA THR A 734 16.35 -8.64 20.03
C THR A 734 16.03 -9.92 19.26
N GLY A 735 14.80 -10.07 18.75
CA GLY A 735 14.41 -11.23 17.96
C GLY A 735 15.05 -11.27 16.57
N THR A 736 15.03 -12.43 15.93
CA THR A 736 15.53 -12.64 14.56
C THR A 736 14.37 -12.74 13.57
N PHE A 737 14.65 -12.66 12.28
CA PHE A 737 13.65 -13.04 11.27
C PHE A 737 13.19 -14.50 11.50
N PRO A 738 11.91 -14.83 11.25
CA PRO A 738 11.45 -16.20 11.27
C PRO A 738 12.27 -16.99 10.23
N VAL A 739 12.49 -18.28 10.51
CA VAL A 739 13.22 -19.15 9.58
C VAL A 739 12.35 -19.31 8.34
N SER A 740 12.52 -18.38 7.41
CA SER A 740 11.83 -18.43 6.15
C SER A 740 12.36 -19.65 5.41
N GLU A 741 11.46 -20.48 4.89
CA GLU A 741 11.81 -21.38 3.78
C GLU A 741 12.05 -20.53 2.52
N THR A 742 12.96 -19.55 2.58
CA THR A 742 13.38 -18.68 1.47
C THR A 742 13.94 -19.48 0.29
N ASN A 743 14.23 -20.77 0.50
CA ASN A 743 14.59 -21.74 -0.53
C ASN A 743 13.39 -22.48 -1.17
N SER A 744 12.15 -22.16 -0.81
CA SER A 744 10.95 -22.80 -1.40
C SER A 744 10.75 -22.44 -2.88
N ILE A 745 11.13 -21.24 -3.32
CA ILE A 745 11.11 -20.89 -4.76
C ILE A 745 12.15 -21.70 -5.54
N GLN A 746 13.28 -22.07 -4.92
CA GLN A 746 14.29 -22.94 -5.55
C GLN A 746 13.85 -24.42 -5.61
N LYS A 747 12.91 -24.86 -4.74
CA LYS A 747 12.33 -26.21 -4.80
C LYS A 747 11.42 -26.33 -6.04
N GLY A 748 11.99 -26.79 -7.15
CA GLY A 748 11.28 -27.06 -8.40
C GLY A 748 11.79 -26.26 -9.60
N MET A 749 12.75 -25.35 -9.41
CA MET A 749 13.38 -24.63 -10.51
C MET A 749 14.10 -25.57 -11.47
N LYS A 750 13.93 -25.31 -12.76
CA LYS A 750 14.66 -26.01 -13.81
C LYS A 750 16.07 -25.43 -13.91
N LEU A 751 17.02 -26.24 -14.36
CA LEU A 751 18.43 -25.88 -14.45
C LEU A 751 18.70 -24.56 -15.23
N HIS A 752 17.94 -24.27 -16.29
CA HIS A 752 18.11 -23.01 -17.04
C HIS A 752 17.72 -21.77 -16.21
N GLN A 753 16.72 -21.88 -15.35
CA GLN A 753 16.29 -20.80 -14.44
C GLN A 753 17.35 -20.56 -13.38
N VAL A 754 17.87 -21.64 -12.77
CA VAL A 754 18.99 -21.59 -11.82
C VAL A 754 20.22 -20.92 -12.45
N TYR A 755 20.53 -21.27 -13.70
CA TYR A 755 21.61 -20.63 -14.46
C TYR A 755 21.39 -19.13 -14.66
N GLN A 756 20.20 -18.70 -15.08
CA GLN A 756 19.91 -17.28 -15.31
C GLN A 756 20.01 -16.47 -14.00
N ILE A 757 19.45 -16.98 -12.90
CA ILE A 757 19.50 -16.29 -11.59
C ILE A 757 20.94 -16.14 -11.12
N ALA A 758 21.74 -17.21 -11.16
CA ALA A 758 23.15 -17.15 -10.76
C ALA A 758 23.94 -16.16 -11.63
N LYS A 759 23.66 -16.13 -12.94
CA LYS A 759 24.27 -15.19 -13.88
C LYS A 759 23.86 -13.74 -13.57
N GLU A 760 22.58 -13.48 -13.35
CA GLU A 760 22.05 -12.14 -13.02
C GLU A 760 22.63 -11.63 -11.70
N ASN A 761 22.66 -12.47 -10.66
CA ASN A 761 23.29 -12.13 -9.38
C ASN A 761 24.75 -11.68 -9.54
N LEU A 762 25.54 -12.43 -10.31
CA LEU A 762 26.93 -12.09 -10.58
C LEU A 762 27.08 -10.85 -11.47
N GLN A 763 26.14 -10.62 -12.39
CA GLN A 763 26.09 -9.39 -13.19
C GLN A 763 25.77 -8.15 -12.34
N ASN A 764 24.87 -8.28 -11.37
CA ASN A 764 24.52 -7.22 -10.42
C ASN A 764 25.71 -6.87 -9.52
N VAL A 765 26.48 -7.87 -9.07
CA VAL A 765 27.74 -7.64 -8.35
C VAL A 765 28.73 -6.85 -9.21
N MET A 766 28.87 -7.20 -10.49
CA MET A 766 29.71 -6.43 -11.42
C MET A 766 29.20 -4.99 -11.64
N ASP A 767 27.89 -4.76 -11.53
CA ASP A 767 27.29 -3.42 -11.58
C ASP A 767 27.43 -2.63 -10.27
N GLY A 768 27.98 -3.23 -9.21
CA GLY A 768 28.25 -2.60 -7.92
C GLY A 768 27.26 -2.96 -6.81
N TYR A 769 26.19 -3.71 -7.10
CA TYR A 769 25.23 -4.14 -6.08
C TYR A 769 25.79 -5.28 -5.24
N CYS A 770 26.33 -4.94 -4.07
CA CYS A 770 26.99 -5.89 -3.19
C CYS A 770 26.59 -5.68 -1.73
N VAL A 771 26.52 -6.78 -0.97
CA VAL A 771 26.47 -6.77 0.50
C VAL A 771 27.86 -6.60 1.10
N ASP A 772 27.91 -6.25 2.38
CA ASP A 772 29.14 -6.16 3.15
C ASP A 772 29.54 -7.53 3.75
N GLU A 773 30.79 -7.62 4.23
CA GLU A 773 31.26 -8.80 4.96
C GLU A 773 30.56 -8.91 6.32
N PRO A 774 30.30 -10.14 6.83
CA PRO A 774 30.83 -11.45 6.39
C PRO A 774 29.99 -12.20 5.33
N TYR A 775 28.90 -11.60 4.83
CA TYR A 775 27.92 -12.31 3.97
C TYR A 775 28.31 -12.34 2.49
N LEU A 776 29.19 -11.42 2.06
CA LEU A 776 29.60 -11.29 0.66
C LEU A 776 30.33 -12.53 0.14
N THR A 777 31.42 -12.94 0.80
CA THR A 777 32.32 -13.99 0.27
C THR A 777 31.62 -15.34 0.10
N PRO A 778 30.90 -15.89 1.11
CA PRO A 778 30.19 -17.17 0.96
C PRO A 778 29.19 -17.17 -0.19
N ARG A 779 28.47 -16.05 -0.36
CA ARG A 779 27.46 -15.89 -1.40
C ARG A 779 28.07 -15.81 -2.80
N LEU A 780 29.20 -15.15 -2.95
CA LEU A 780 29.93 -15.10 -4.22
C LEU A 780 30.42 -16.50 -4.62
N GLU A 781 31.02 -17.23 -3.68
CA GLU A 781 31.49 -18.60 -3.93
C GLU A 781 30.35 -19.54 -4.32
N GLU A 782 29.22 -19.47 -3.61
CA GLU A 782 28.03 -20.25 -3.94
C GLU A 782 27.49 -19.93 -5.33
N ASN A 783 27.28 -18.65 -5.66
CA ASN A 783 26.75 -18.25 -6.97
C ASN A 783 27.71 -18.63 -8.12
N VAL A 784 29.02 -18.48 -7.92
CA VAL A 784 30.02 -18.90 -8.92
C VAL A 784 30.01 -20.41 -9.09
N ASP A 785 29.96 -21.18 -8.01
CA ASP A 785 29.95 -22.64 -8.09
C ASP A 785 28.65 -23.16 -8.73
N VAL A 786 27.49 -22.56 -8.41
CA VAL A 786 26.20 -22.85 -9.06
C VAL A 786 26.24 -22.49 -10.55
N LEU A 787 26.78 -21.32 -10.91
CA LEU A 787 26.94 -20.91 -12.31
C LEU A 787 27.78 -21.92 -13.09
N LEU A 788 28.96 -22.28 -12.57
CA LEU A 788 29.88 -23.19 -13.24
C LEU A 788 29.34 -24.63 -13.31
N LYS A 789 28.69 -25.13 -12.26
CA LYS A 789 28.02 -26.45 -12.28
C LYS A 789 26.90 -26.47 -13.32
N SER A 790 26.10 -25.41 -13.40
CA SER A 790 25.00 -25.30 -14.37
C SER A 790 25.52 -25.23 -15.81
N LEU A 791 26.56 -24.42 -16.04
CA LEU A 791 27.20 -24.27 -17.35
C LEU A 791 27.95 -25.52 -17.82
N ARG A 792 28.36 -26.43 -16.92
CA ARG A 792 28.99 -27.71 -17.31
C ARG A 792 27.96 -28.80 -17.65
N ASN A 793 26.70 -28.62 -17.27
CA ASN A 793 25.68 -29.64 -17.42
C ASN A 793 25.11 -29.66 -18.86
N PRO A 794 25.21 -30.79 -19.60
CA PRO A 794 24.73 -30.88 -20.99
C PRO A 794 23.20 -30.75 -21.12
N ALA A 795 22.43 -30.87 -20.04
CA ALA A 795 20.99 -30.65 -20.05
C ALA A 795 20.60 -29.17 -20.19
N LEU A 796 21.50 -28.22 -19.92
CA LEU A 796 21.20 -26.78 -19.98
C LEU A 796 20.67 -26.31 -21.36
N PRO A 797 21.38 -26.53 -22.48
CA PRO A 797 20.90 -26.10 -23.80
C PRO A 797 19.61 -26.80 -24.24
N LEU A 798 19.39 -28.04 -23.79
CA LEU A 798 18.13 -28.77 -24.03
C LEU A 798 16.95 -28.05 -23.37
N LEU A 799 17.13 -27.60 -22.12
CA LEU A 799 16.07 -26.92 -21.38
C LEU A 799 15.82 -25.50 -21.87
N GLU A 800 16.88 -24.73 -22.19
CA GLU A 800 16.75 -23.40 -22.81
C GLU A 800 16.03 -23.47 -24.16
N LEU A 801 16.37 -24.45 -25.02
CA LEU A 801 15.71 -24.58 -26.31
C LEU A 801 14.26 -25.06 -26.18
N LYS A 802 13.96 -25.96 -25.23
CA LYS A 802 12.58 -26.39 -24.94
C LYS A 802 11.70 -25.21 -24.52
N GLU A 803 12.20 -24.33 -23.66
CA GLU A 803 11.48 -23.12 -23.23
C GLU A 803 11.22 -22.18 -24.40
N MET A 804 12.23 -21.88 -25.22
CA MET A 804 12.04 -21.00 -26.38
C MET A 804 11.10 -21.59 -27.43
N ILE A 805 11.21 -22.88 -27.76
CA ILE A 805 10.29 -23.54 -28.70
C ILE A 805 8.86 -23.46 -28.15
N SER A 806 8.68 -23.69 -26.85
CA SER A 806 7.36 -23.57 -26.22
C SER A 806 6.81 -22.15 -26.34
N SER A 807 7.64 -21.10 -26.29
CA SER A 807 7.23 -19.71 -26.42
C SER A 807 6.88 -19.29 -27.86
N ILE A 808 7.43 -19.97 -28.88
CA ILE A 808 7.22 -19.63 -30.30
C ILE A 808 6.33 -20.64 -31.02
N ALA A 809 5.89 -21.72 -30.35
CA ALA A 809 5.04 -22.76 -30.92
C ALA A 809 3.79 -22.12 -31.57
N GLY A 810 3.49 -22.52 -32.80
CA GLY A 810 2.40 -21.95 -33.61
C GLY A 810 2.74 -20.64 -34.36
N ARG A 811 3.87 -19.97 -34.09
CA ARG A 811 4.38 -18.84 -34.89
C ARG A 811 5.39 -19.25 -35.96
N ILE A 812 5.84 -20.49 -35.92
CA ILE A 812 6.73 -21.11 -36.91
C ILE A 812 6.01 -22.27 -37.61
N PRO A 813 6.37 -22.61 -38.86
CA PRO A 813 5.76 -23.73 -39.56
C PRO A 813 5.99 -25.06 -38.85
N LEU A 814 4.96 -25.92 -38.82
CA LEU A 814 5.00 -27.23 -38.16
C LEU A 814 6.16 -28.11 -38.66
N SER A 815 6.52 -28.01 -39.94
CA SER A 815 7.64 -28.75 -40.52
C SER A 815 9.00 -28.37 -39.90
N VAL A 816 9.20 -27.09 -39.58
CA VAL A 816 10.40 -26.58 -38.91
C VAL A 816 10.38 -26.99 -37.44
N GLU A 817 9.24 -26.83 -36.77
CA GLU A 817 9.06 -27.19 -35.37
C GLU A 817 9.33 -28.69 -35.13
N ASP A 818 8.75 -29.57 -35.95
CA ASP A 818 8.92 -31.03 -35.84
C ASP A 818 10.36 -31.46 -36.17
N ALA A 819 11.03 -30.79 -37.10
CA ALA A 819 12.44 -31.03 -37.38
C ALA A 819 13.33 -30.68 -36.17
N ILE A 820 13.11 -29.53 -35.53
CA ILE A 820 13.86 -29.12 -34.34
C ILE A 820 13.55 -30.05 -33.16
N LYS A 821 12.27 -30.40 -32.93
CA LYS A 821 11.85 -31.34 -31.88
C LYS A 821 12.49 -32.73 -32.06
N ARG A 822 12.63 -33.23 -33.29
CA ARG A 822 13.33 -34.49 -33.58
C ARG A 822 14.82 -34.41 -33.22
N HIS A 823 15.51 -33.34 -33.61
CA HIS A 823 16.91 -33.13 -33.21
C HIS A 823 17.08 -33.06 -31.69
N LEU A 824 16.13 -32.43 -30.98
CA LEU A 824 16.11 -32.38 -29.53
C LEU A 824 15.85 -33.73 -28.87
N ALA A 825 14.92 -34.52 -29.38
CA ALA A 825 14.64 -35.86 -28.87
C ALA A 825 15.86 -36.77 -28.99
N ASN A 826 16.55 -36.72 -30.14
CA ASN A 826 17.80 -37.45 -30.38
C ASN A 826 18.94 -36.97 -29.49
N TYR A 827 19.00 -35.67 -29.16
CA TYR A 827 20.00 -35.16 -28.21
C TYR A 827 19.69 -35.62 -26.78
N ALA A 828 18.42 -35.55 -26.38
CA ALA A 828 17.97 -35.98 -25.05
C ALA A 828 18.20 -37.48 -24.79
N SER A 829 18.01 -38.34 -25.80
CA SER A 829 18.27 -39.78 -25.66
C SER A 829 19.75 -40.13 -25.50
N ASN A 830 20.65 -39.25 -25.97
CA ASN A 830 22.09 -39.47 -25.97
C ASN A 830 22.85 -38.67 -24.89
N LEU A 831 22.14 -38.03 -23.95
CA LEU A 831 22.71 -37.06 -23.01
C LEU A 831 23.80 -37.62 -22.08
N THR A 832 23.75 -38.92 -21.77
CA THR A 832 24.77 -39.61 -20.95
C THR A 832 26.02 -40.00 -21.73
N SER A 833 26.02 -39.85 -23.06
CA SER A 833 27.19 -40.14 -23.89
C SER A 833 28.21 -39.00 -23.81
N LEU A 834 29.48 -39.35 -23.53
CA LEU A 834 30.61 -38.42 -23.50
C LEU A 834 30.86 -37.70 -24.84
N LEU A 835 30.34 -38.24 -25.94
CA LEU A 835 30.48 -37.70 -27.30
C LEU A 835 29.26 -36.87 -27.75
N SER A 836 28.23 -36.74 -26.91
CA SER A 836 27.02 -36.01 -27.29
C SER A 836 27.26 -34.49 -27.30
N GLN A 837 27.19 -33.89 -28.49
CA GLN A 837 27.25 -32.45 -28.68
C GLN A 837 25.86 -31.90 -29.00
N PHE A 838 25.55 -30.71 -28.50
CA PHE A 838 24.30 -30.03 -28.82
C PHE A 838 24.22 -29.79 -30.34
N PRO A 839 23.11 -30.17 -31.02
CA PRO A 839 23.02 -30.14 -32.49
C PRO A 839 22.77 -28.72 -33.04
N SER A 840 23.65 -27.78 -32.69
CA SER A 840 23.56 -26.36 -33.04
C SER A 840 23.47 -26.17 -34.56
N GLN A 841 24.44 -26.68 -35.32
CA GLN A 841 24.48 -26.50 -36.78
C GLN A 841 23.29 -27.18 -37.49
N GLN A 842 22.85 -28.35 -37.03
CA GLN A 842 21.69 -29.02 -37.61
C GLN A 842 20.41 -28.19 -37.41
N ILE A 843 20.24 -27.59 -36.23
CA ILE A 843 19.09 -26.73 -35.94
C ILE A 843 19.17 -25.42 -36.74
N ALA A 844 20.35 -24.78 -36.86
CA ALA A 844 20.53 -23.61 -37.73
C ALA A 844 20.14 -23.92 -39.18
N ASN A 845 20.64 -25.04 -39.73
CA ASN A 845 20.36 -25.44 -41.10
C ASN A 845 18.86 -25.66 -41.35
N VAL A 846 18.10 -26.16 -40.37
CA VAL A 846 16.64 -26.30 -40.47
C VAL A 846 15.95 -24.94 -40.61
N VAL A 847 16.38 -23.94 -39.83
CA VAL A 847 15.86 -22.58 -39.90
C VAL A 847 16.25 -21.92 -41.23
N ASP A 848 17.53 -22.00 -41.62
CA ASP A 848 18.06 -21.40 -42.85
C ASP A 848 17.45 -22.03 -44.11
N ALA A 849 17.28 -23.35 -44.13
CA ALA A 849 16.63 -24.06 -45.22
C ALA A 849 15.20 -23.57 -45.43
N HIS A 850 14.42 -23.41 -44.35
CA HIS A 850 13.08 -22.88 -44.47
C HIS A 850 13.06 -21.39 -44.88
N ALA A 851 13.94 -20.57 -44.30
CA ALA A 851 14.07 -19.16 -44.68
C ALA A 851 14.39 -18.97 -46.17
N SER A 852 15.15 -19.90 -46.76
CA SER A 852 15.49 -19.90 -48.19
C SER A 852 14.29 -20.21 -49.10
N THR A 853 13.28 -20.92 -48.61
CA THR A 853 12.04 -21.23 -49.37
C THR A 853 11.07 -20.04 -49.43
N LEU A 854 11.21 -19.07 -48.53
CA LEU A 854 10.36 -17.89 -48.47
C LEU A 854 10.78 -16.88 -49.55
N THR A 855 9.92 -16.64 -50.54
CA THR A 855 10.19 -15.75 -51.68
C THR A 855 9.85 -14.29 -51.39
N LYS A 856 8.87 -14.02 -50.51
CA LYS A 856 8.50 -12.67 -50.10
C LYS A 856 9.38 -12.18 -48.95
N ARG A 857 9.87 -10.95 -49.06
CA ARG A 857 10.73 -10.31 -48.04
C ARG A 857 10.01 -10.17 -46.69
N GLU A 858 8.74 -9.76 -46.70
CA GLU A 858 7.94 -9.57 -45.48
C GLU A 858 7.75 -10.87 -44.69
N GLU A 859 7.45 -11.98 -45.38
CA GLU A 859 7.30 -13.30 -44.76
C GLU A 859 8.62 -13.81 -44.19
N ARG A 860 9.73 -13.52 -44.88
CA ARG A 860 11.09 -13.85 -44.43
C ARG A 860 11.50 -13.04 -43.20
N ASP A 861 11.24 -11.73 -43.20
CA ASP A 861 11.55 -10.84 -42.07
C ASP A 861 10.73 -11.23 -40.82
N ALA A 862 9.44 -11.57 -41.00
CA ALA A 862 8.59 -12.08 -39.92
C ALA A 862 9.07 -13.45 -39.39
N PHE A 863 9.47 -14.37 -40.27
CA PHE A 863 10.03 -15.66 -39.88
C PHE A 863 11.35 -15.52 -39.11
N PHE A 864 12.25 -14.63 -39.55
CA PHE A 864 13.48 -14.33 -38.83
C PHE A 864 13.22 -13.70 -37.47
N LEU A 865 12.27 -12.76 -37.36
CA LEU A 865 11.89 -12.18 -36.08
C LEU A 865 11.39 -13.26 -35.10
N ASN A 866 10.58 -14.20 -35.58
CA ASN A 866 10.06 -15.30 -34.77
C ASN A 866 11.13 -16.35 -34.40
N THR A 867 12.15 -16.56 -35.23
CA THR A 867 13.20 -17.58 -35.02
C THR A 867 14.51 -17.02 -34.45
N GLN A 868 14.63 -15.69 -34.29
CA GLN A 868 15.84 -15.01 -33.82
C GLN A 868 16.37 -15.59 -32.50
N GLY A 869 15.49 -15.87 -31.55
CA GLY A 869 15.88 -16.46 -30.25
C GLY A 869 16.54 -17.84 -30.40
N ILE A 870 16.02 -18.69 -31.29
CA ILE A 870 16.62 -20.01 -31.59
C ILE A 870 17.99 -19.83 -32.23
N VAL A 871 18.11 -18.96 -33.22
CA VAL A 871 19.39 -18.71 -33.92
C VAL A 871 20.43 -18.20 -32.94
N GLN A 872 20.07 -17.28 -32.04
CA GLN A 872 20.97 -16.79 -30.99
C GLN A 872 21.40 -17.89 -30.01
N LEU A 873 20.49 -18.78 -29.60
CA LEU A 873 20.87 -19.92 -28.75
C LEU A 873 21.81 -20.89 -29.47
N VAL A 874 21.50 -21.21 -30.71
CA VAL A 874 22.32 -22.11 -31.53
C VAL A 874 23.72 -21.54 -31.74
N GLN A 875 23.85 -20.23 -31.97
CA GLN A 875 25.13 -19.53 -32.05
C GLN A 875 25.89 -19.58 -30.72
N ARG A 876 25.20 -19.35 -29.59
CA ARG A 876 25.77 -19.43 -28.24
C ARG A 876 26.39 -20.80 -27.95
N TYR A 877 25.75 -21.88 -28.39
CA TYR A 877 26.23 -23.26 -28.20
C TYR A 877 26.99 -23.83 -29.42
N ARG A 878 27.43 -23.00 -30.37
CA ARG A 878 28.16 -23.45 -31.58
C ARG A 878 29.44 -24.22 -31.22
N ASN A 879 30.16 -23.76 -30.19
CA ASN A 879 31.38 -24.38 -29.67
C ASN A 879 31.09 -25.34 -28.49
N GLY A 880 29.85 -25.84 -28.41
CA GLY A 880 29.37 -26.69 -27.34
C GLY A 880 29.28 -25.98 -25.98
N VAL A 881 28.99 -26.78 -24.96
CA VAL A 881 28.74 -26.35 -23.58
C VAL A 881 30.01 -25.73 -22.94
N ARG A 882 31.20 -26.25 -23.27
CA ARG A 882 32.48 -25.67 -22.84
C ARG A 882 32.75 -24.31 -23.47
N GLY A 883 32.47 -24.14 -24.76
CA GLY A 883 32.61 -22.85 -25.44
C GLY A 883 31.69 -21.79 -24.84
N HIS A 884 30.43 -22.15 -24.56
CA HIS A 884 29.48 -21.27 -23.87
C HIS A 884 29.93 -20.89 -22.46
N LEU A 885 30.42 -21.86 -21.67
CA LEU A 885 30.97 -21.60 -20.34
C LEU A 885 32.06 -20.53 -20.38
N LYS A 886 33.03 -20.67 -21.30
CA LYS A 886 34.10 -19.69 -21.52
C LYS A 886 33.51 -18.33 -21.87
N ALA A 887 32.62 -18.26 -22.86
CA ALA A 887 32.00 -17.02 -23.30
C ALA A 887 31.31 -16.26 -22.15
N VAL A 888 30.61 -16.95 -21.25
CA VAL A 888 29.93 -16.34 -20.10
C VAL A 888 30.92 -15.76 -19.08
N VAL A 889 31.94 -16.53 -18.71
CA VAL A 889 32.95 -16.04 -17.75
C VAL A 889 33.77 -14.90 -18.34
N LEU A 890 34.15 -14.99 -19.62
CA LEU A 890 34.83 -13.91 -20.34
C LEU A 890 33.95 -12.66 -20.43
N ALA A 891 32.64 -12.80 -20.63
CA ALA A 891 31.72 -11.66 -20.62
C ALA A 891 31.67 -10.95 -19.26
N LEU A 892 31.69 -11.70 -18.14
CA LEU A 892 31.75 -11.12 -16.80
C LEU A 892 33.08 -10.38 -16.55
N LEU A 893 34.22 -10.98 -16.93
CA LEU A 893 35.53 -10.33 -16.81
C LEU A 893 35.66 -9.10 -17.73
N ARG A 894 35.11 -9.17 -18.94
CA ARG A 894 35.04 -8.01 -19.85
C ARG A 894 34.18 -6.90 -19.27
N LYS A 895 33.05 -7.22 -18.63
CA LYS A 895 32.20 -6.22 -17.97
C LYS A 895 32.95 -5.49 -16.85
N TYR A 896 33.69 -6.23 -16.02
CA TYR A 896 34.61 -5.65 -15.04
C TYR A 896 35.63 -4.72 -15.71
N LEU A 897 36.35 -5.21 -16.72
CA LEU A 897 37.39 -4.44 -17.40
C LEU A 897 36.85 -3.16 -18.08
N GLN A 898 35.68 -3.24 -18.73
CA GLN A 898 35.02 -2.10 -19.38
C GLN A 898 34.69 -0.99 -18.39
N SER A 899 34.28 -1.34 -17.16
CA SER A 899 34.03 -0.34 -16.12
C SER A 899 35.33 0.27 -15.57
N GLU A 900 36.35 -0.56 -15.31
CA GLU A 900 37.55 -0.11 -14.59
C GLU A 900 38.59 0.60 -15.48
N ILE A 901 38.67 0.27 -16.77
CA ILE A 901 39.55 0.99 -17.71
C ILE A 901 39.25 2.49 -17.72
N LEU A 902 37.99 2.87 -17.54
CA LEU A 902 37.53 4.27 -17.53
C LEU A 902 38.10 5.07 -16.35
N PHE A 903 38.53 4.39 -15.28
CA PHE A 903 39.09 5.00 -14.08
C PHE A 903 40.59 4.72 -13.90
N ASN A 904 41.23 4.10 -14.90
CA ASN A 904 42.64 3.71 -14.86
C ASN A 904 43.60 4.91 -14.98
N GLU A 905 43.22 5.96 -15.72
CA GLU A 905 44.08 7.13 -15.98
C GLU A 905 43.50 8.44 -15.46
N GLY A 906 44.15 9.03 -14.45
CA GLY A 906 43.79 10.33 -13.88
C GLY A 906 43.10 10.23 -12.52
N ASN A 907 42.75 11.38 -11.95
CA ASN A 907 41.98 11.44 -10.70
C ASN A 907 40.50 11.14 -10.98
N PHE A 908 39.79 10.58 -9.99
CA PHE A 908 38.38 10.19 -10.07
C PHE A 908 37.50 11.28 -10.69
N GLU A 909 37.60 12.53 -10.21
CA GLU A 909 36.83 13.66 -10.73
C GLU A 909 37.05 13.89 -12.25
N LYS A 910 38.30 13.78 -12.70
CA LYS A 910 38.64 13.96 -14.12
C LYS A 910 38.02 12.85 -14.97
N CYS A 911 38.04 11.62 -14.47
CA CYS A 911 37.41 10.47 -15.13
C CYS A 911 35.89 10.68 -15.26
N VAL A 912 35.22 11.12 -14.20
CA VAL A 912 33.78 11.41 -14.23
C VAL A 912 33.43 12.55 -15.20
N ILE A 913 34.25 13.61 -15.27
CA ILE A 913 34.07 14.70 -16.25
C ILE A 913 34.20 14.17 -17.68
N LEU A 914 35.19 13.32 -17.95
CA LEU A 914 35.39 12.71 -19.27
C LEU A 914 34.22 11.80 -19.64
N LEU A 915 33.73 10.99 -18.70
CA LEU A 915 32.54 10.16 -18.90
C LEU A 915 31.31 10.99 -19.22
N ARG A 916 31.09 12.08 -18.48
CA ARG A 916 30.01 13.03 -18.75
C ARG A 916 30.14 13.68 -20.13
N ALA A 917 31.35 13.99 -20.57
CA ALA A 917 31.60 14.59 -21.88
C ALA A 917 31.42 13.60 -23.05
N GLN A 918 31.73 12.32 -22.83
CA GLN A 918 31.56 11.24 -23.81
C GLN A 918 30.09 10.82 -23.97
N SER A 919 29.32 10.83 -22.89
CA SER A 919 27.89 10.59 -22.93
C SER A 919 27.16 11.78 -23.56
N LYS A 920 26.40 11.55 -24.64
CA LYS A 920 25.48 12.56 -25.17
C LYS A 920 24.58 13.03 -24.01
N SER A 921 24.29 14.33 -23.93
CA SER A 921 23.63 15.01 -22.78
C SER A 921 22.33 14.40 -22.23
N LYS A 922 21.78 13.35 -22.86
CA LYS A 922 20.55 12.65 -22.46
C LYS A 922 20.76 11.39 -21.61
N ASP A 923 21.97 10.84 -21.49
CA ASP A 923 22.20 9.58 -20.76
C ASP A 923 23.15 9.74 -19.57
N LEU A 924 22.77 10.61 -18.62
CA LEU A 924 23.49 10.76 -17.35
C LEU A 924 23.29 9.54 -16.43
N SER A 925 22.20 8.78 -16.60
CA SER A 925 21.90 7.60 -15.79
C SER A 925 22.92 6.47 -15.99
N SER A 926 23.42 6.26 -17.21
CA SER A 926 24.49 5.28 -17.43
C SER A 926 25.78 5.71 -16.76
N VAL A 927 26.12 7.00 -16.79
CA VAL A 927 27.31 7.54 -16.09
C VAL A 927 27.22 7.29 -14.59
N VAL A 928 26.07 7.58 -13.96
CA VAL A 928 25.87 7.31 -12.52
C VAL A 928 26.01 5.82 -12.21
N SER A 929 25.46 4.94 -13.05
CA SER A 929 25.60 3.49 -12.90
C SER A 929 27.06 3.02 -13.00
N THR A 930 27.84 3.59 -13.94
CA THR A 930 29.27 3.28 -14.09
C THR A 930 30.07 3.76 -12.88
N VAL A 931 29.78 4.95 -12.35
CA VAL A 931 30.40 5.45 -11.12
C VAL A 931 30.06 4.57 -9.93
N PHE A 932 28.79 4.21 -9.75
CA PHE A 932 28.34 3.30 -8.68
C PHE A 932 29.04 1.94 -8.74
N SER A 933 29.25 1.40 -9.94
CA SER A 933 30.01 0.18 -10.17
C SER A 933 31.48 0.32 -9.71
N HIS A 934 32.13 1.45 -10.01
CA HIS A 934 33.52 1.71 -9.61
C HIS A 934 33.69 1.93 -8.11
N VAL A 935 32.76 2.63 -7.45
CA VAL A 935 32.77 2.84 -5.98
C VAL A 935 32.85 1.51 -5.22
N ASN A 936 32.27 0.43 -5.78
CA ASN A 936 32.29 -0.91 -5.20
C ASN A 936 33.39 -1.84 -5.77
N VAL A 937 34.46 -1.28 -6.35
CA VAL A 937 35.58 -2.05 -6.95
C VAL A 937 36.19 -3.06 -5.99
N SER A 938 36.34 -2.72 -4.71
CA SER A 938 36.94 -3.61 -3.71
C SER A 938 36.18 -4.93 -3.55
N LYS A 939 34.85 -4.88 -3.69
CA LYS A 939 33.95 -6.03 -3.64
C LYS A 939 33.97 -6.79 -4.97
N LYS A 940 33.96 -6.07 -6.11
CA LYS A 940 34.08 -6.65 -7.46
C LYS A 940 35.39 -7.41 -7.67
N ASN A 941 36.49 -6.91 -7.11
CA ASN A 941 37.80 -7.57 -7.16
C ASN A 941 37.75 -9.00 -6.66
N LYS A 942 36.99 -9.25 -5.58
CA LYS A 942 36.83 -10.61 -5.02
C LYS A 942 36.19 -11.53 -6.06
N LEU A 943 35.09 -11.10 -6.68
CA LEU A 943 34.44 -11.87 -7.74
C LEU A 943 35.38 -12.11 -8.94
N ALA A 944 36.09 -11.08 -9.40
CA ALA A 944 37.04 -11.23 -10.51
C ALA A 944 38.13 -12.26 -10.19
N ILE A 945 38.69 -12.23 -8.97
CA ILE A 945 39.69 -13.20 -8.50
C ILE A 945 39.08 -14.61 -8.44
N THR A 946 37.91 -14.79 -7.84
CA THR A 946 37.24 -16.09 -7.74
C THR A 946 36.95 -16.68 -9.12
N LEU A 947 36.54 -15.86 -10.10
CA LEU A 947 36.32 -16.30 -11.48
C LEU A 947 37.63 -16.75 -12.15
N ILE A 948 38.73 -16.01 -11.97
CA ILE A 948 40.05 -16.39 -12.51
C ILE A 948 40.51 -17.72 -11.88
N ASP A 949 40.38 -17.86 -10.56
CA ASP A 949 40.81 -19.06 -9.83
C ASP A 949 40.05 -20.31 -10.26
N ARG A 950 38.72 -20.22 -10.30
CA ARG A 950 37.85 -21.34 -10.69
C ARG A 950 37.99 -21.70 -12.17
N LEU A 951 38.40 -20.77 -13.03
CA LEU A 951 38.57 -21.06 -14.45
C LEU A 951 39.96 -21.64 -14.74
N CYS A 952 41.03 -21.05 -14.20
CA CYS A 952 42.40 -21.49 -14.43
C CYS A 952 42.75 -22.78 -13.66
N GLY A 953 42.07 -23.09 -12.56
CA GLY A 953 42.32 -24.31 -11.78
C GLY A 953 41.85 -25.62 -12.44
N TYR A 954 40.89 -25.57 -13.38
CA TYR A 954 40.27 -26.76 -13.96
C TYR A 954 40.63 -27.02 -15.43
N GLU A 955 41.23 -26.08 -16.15
CA GLU A 955 41.58 -26.25 -17.56
C GLU A 955 43.11 -26.26 -17.80
N PRO A 956 43.68 -27.37 -18.30
CA PRO A 956 45.06 -27.41 -18.76
C PRO A 956 45.19 -26.71 -20.13
N GLY A 957 45.33 -25.39 -20.10
CA GLY A 957 45.62 -24.53 -21.26
C GLY A 957 44.63 -23.36 -21.40
N LEU A 958 45.14 -22.13 -21.56
CA LEU A 958 44.32 -20.94 -21.83
C LEU A 958 43.93 -20.92 -23.31
N SER A 959 42.67 -20.59 -23.62
CA SER A 959 42.27 -20.19 -24.98
C SER A 959 42.81 -18.80 -25.31
N ASP A 960 43.08 -18.52 -26.59
CA ASP A 960 43.60 -17.22 -27.05
C ASP A 960 42.76 -16.02 -26.58
N GLU A 961 41.43 -16.16 -26.54
CA GLU A 961 40.52 -15.11 -26.05
C GLU A 961 40.68 -14.81 -24.56
N LEU A 962 40.95 -15.85 -23.76
CA LEU A 962 41.18 -15.71 -22.32
C LEU A 962 42.57 -15.12 -22.06
N HIS A 963 43.56 -15.51 -22.87
CA HIS A 963 44.88 -14.89 -22.84
C HIS A 963 44.81 -13.38 -23.07
N SER A 964 44.05 -12.93 -24.08
CA SER A 964 43.82 -11.50 -24.37
C SER A 964 43.25 -10.75 -23.17
N ILE A 965 42.14 -11.23 -22.59
CA ILE A 965 41.48 -10.54 -21.47
C ILE A 965 42.36 -10.54 -20.22
N LEU A 966 43.05 -11.64 -19.91
CA LEU A 966 43.98 -11.68 -18.78
C LEU A 966 45.16 -10.72 -18.99
N GLN A 967 45.66 -10.60 -20.22
CA GLN A 967 46.70 -9.63 -20.57
C GLN A 967 46.19 -8.19 -20.38
N GLU A 968 44.99 -7.88 -20.84
CA GLU A 968 44.35 -6.58 -20.62
C GLU A 968 44.17 -6.26 -19.13
N LEU A 969 43.77 -7.24 -18.31
CA LEU A 969 43.68 -7.08 -16.86
C LEU A 969 45.03 -6.78 -16.20
N THR A 970 46.16 -7.23 -16.77
CA THR A 970 47.50 -6.86 -16.26
C THR A 970 47.89 -5.41 -16.52
N HIS A 971 47.18 -4.70 -17.40
CA HIS A 971 47.43 -3.29 -17.69
C HIS A 971 46.74 -2.34 -16.70
N LEU A 972 45.89 -2.85 -15.81
CA LEU A 972 45.31 -2.06 -14.72
C LEU A 972 46.40 -1.67 -13.71
N ASN A 973 46.67 -0.38 -13.57
CA ASN A 973 47.86 0.14 -12.87
C ASN A 973 47.56 0.81 -11.52
N ARG A 974 46.29 0.96 -11.14
CA ARG A 974 45.88 1.53 -9.84
C ARG A 974 45.95 0.52 -8.70
N GLN A 975 46.21 1.04 -7.50
CA GLN A 975 46.32 0.24 -6.27
C GLN A 975 45.04 -0.57 -5.99
N GLU A 976 43.87 -0.02 -6.29
CA GLU A 976 42.57 -0.67 -6.14
C GLU A 976 42.48 -2.00 -6.90
N HIS A 977 43.07 -2.10 -8.10
CA HIS A 977 43.03 -3.30 -8.93
C HIS A 977 44.24 -4.21 -8.79
N ALA A 978 45.24 -3.84 -7.97
CA ALA A 978 46.55 -4.50 -7.92
C ALA A 978 46.45 -6.01 -7.66
N LYS A 979 45.51 -6.44 -6.80
CA LYS A 979 45.28 -7.87 -6.51
C LYS A 979 44.76 -8.63 -7.74
N VAL A 980 43.88 -8.02 -8.53
CA VAL A 980 43.31 -8.63 -9.74
C VAL A 980 44.37 -8.70 -10.83
N ALA A 981 45.11 -7.61 -11.08
CA ALA A 981 46.18 -7.56 -12.07
C ALA A 981 47.30 -8.57 -11.76
N LEU A 982 47.71 -8.65 -10.49
CA LEU A 982 48.68 -9.65 -10.03
C LEU A 982 48.16 -11.08 -10.25
N ARG A 983 46.89 -11.34 -9.93
CA ARG A 983 46.32 -12.68 -10.10
C ARG A 983 46.19 -13.08 -11.56
N ALA A 984 45.80 -12.14 -12.44
CA ALA A 984 45.79 -12.35 -13.88
C ALA A 984 47.19 -12.67 -14.43
N ARG A 985 48.23 -11.96 -13.96
CA ARG A 985 49.63 -12.24 -14.31
C ARG A 985 50.06 -13.64 -13.85
N GLN A 986 49.71 -14.04 -12.63
CA GLN A 986 49.99 -15.40 -12.11
C GLN A 986 49.31 -16.48 -12.96
N ALA A 987 48.06 -16.28 -13.36
CA ALA A 987 47.33 -17.19 -14.24
C ALA A 987 48.00 -17.32 -15.63
N LEU A 988 48.46 -16.20 -16.20
CA LEU A 988 49.21 -16.21 -17.47
C LEU A 988 50.52 -16.99 -17.35
N LEU A 989 51.29 -16.78 -16.27
CA LEU A 989 52.54 -17.51 -16.04
C LEU A 989 52.30 -19.00 -15.82
N ALA A 990 51.29 -19.36 -15.04
CA ALA A 990 50.90 -20.76 -14.81
C ALA A 990 50.51 -21.47 -16.11
N SER A 991 49.89 -20.76 -17.05
CA SER A 991 49.51 -21.34 -18.35
C SER A 991 50.69 -21.64 -19.29
N GLN A 992 51.79 -20.91 -19.15
CA GLN A 992 53.01 -21.15 -19.90
C GLN A 992 53.77 -22.37 -19.37
N GLN A 993 53.48 -22.78 -18.12
CA GLN A 993 54.01 -24.01 -17.55
C GLN A 993 53.15 -25.21 -18.00
N PRO A 994 53.75 -26.26 -18.59
CA PRO A 994 53.00 -27.46 -18.94
C PRO A 994 52.43 -28.14 -17.68
N SER A 995 51.22 -28.70 -17.81
CA SER A 995 50.54 -29.37 -16.69
C SER A 995 51.39 -30.49 -16.10
N TYR A 996 51.19 -30.80 -14.81
CA TYR A 996 51.91 -31.88 -14.13
C TYR A 996 51.85 -33.19 -14.93
N GLU A 997 50.67 -33.61 -15.40
CA GLU A 997 50.52 -34.83 -16.22
C GLU A 997 51.25 -34.77 -17.56
N ARG A 998 51.23 -33.62 -18.26
CA ARG A 998 51.98 -33.46 -19.51
C ARG A 998 53.48 -33.49 -19.26
N ARG A 999 53.95 -32.83 -18.20
CA ARG A 999 55.36 -32.88 -17.78
C ARG A 999 55.76 -34.30 -17.35
N HIS A 1000 54.89 -35.01 -16.63
CA HIS A 1000 55.06 -36.42 -16.28
C HIS A 1000 55.19 -37.27 -17.54
N ASN A 1001 54.23 -37.22 -18.45
CA ASN A 1001 54.29 -38.00 -19.69
C ASN A 1001 55.48 -37.62 -20.58
N GLN A 1002 55.86 -36.34 -20.61
CA GLN A 1002 57.03 -35.88 -21.37
C GLN A 1002 58.34 -36.43 -20.76
N ILE A 1003 58.49 -36.34 -19.44
CA ILE A 1003 59.65 -36.89 -18.72
C ILE A 1003 59.68 -38.42 -18.83
N GLU A 1004 58.53 -39.07 -18.72
CA GLU A 1004 58.36 -40.52 -18.91
C GLU A 1004 58.75 -40.94 -20.33
N SER A 1005 58.28 -40.22 -21.35
CA SER A 1005 58.68 -40.46 -22.75
C SER A 1005 60.17 -40.25 -22.95
N LEU A 1006 60.78 -39.25 -22.30
CA LEU A 1006 62.23 -39.02 -22.37
C LEU A 1006 63.00 -40.17 -21.71
N PHE A 1007 62.58 -40.62 -20.53
CA PHE A 1007 63.17 -41.80 -19.88
C PHE A 1007 63.00 -43.07 -20.72
N LEU A 1008 61.80 -43.33 -21.24
CA LEU A 1008 61.52 -44.49 -22.09
C LEU A 1008 62.28 -44.43 -23.42
N SER A 1009 62.54 -43.23 -23.96
CA SER A 1009 63.36 -43.06 -25.17
C SER A 1009 64.87 -43.23 -24.91
N ALA A 1010 65.31 -42.94 -23.69
CA ALA A 1010 66.71 -43.09 -23.28
C ALA A 1010 67.03 -44.53 -22.83
N VAL A 1011 66.00 -45.35 -22.56
CA VAL A 1011 66.12 -46.76 -22.18
C VAL A 1011 65.89 -47.63 -23.42
N ASP A 1012 66.97 -48.22 -23.94
CA ASP A 1012 66.90 -49.11 -25.10
C ASP A 1012 66.16 -50.44 -24.77
N ILE A 1013 65.46 -51.01 -25.76
CA ILE A 1013 64.47 -52.09 -25.62
C ILE A 1013 65.11 -53.40 -25.09
N MET A 1014 66.45 -53.52 -25.07
CA MET A 1014 67.17 -54.70 -24.56
C MET A 1014 67.87 -54.50 -23.19
N GLY A 1015 67.59 -53.42 -22.48
CA GLY A 1015 67.61 -53.43 -21.01
C GLY A 1015 68.94 -53.67 -20.27
N SER A 1016 70.10 -53.19 -20.73
CA SER A 1016 71.33 -53.31 -19.90
C SER A 1016 72.23 -52.09 -19.78
N GLN A 1017 72.23 -51.12 -20.69
CA GLN A 1017 73.06 -49.91 -20.57
C GLN A 1017 72.38 -48.69 -21.22
N PHE A 1018 72.32 -47.58 -20.48
CA PHE A 1018 71.90 -46.28 -21.01
C PHE A 1018 73.13 -45.36 -21.13
N SER A 1019 73.23 -44.57 -22.21
CA SER A 1019 74.31 -43.59 -22.37
C SER A 1019 74.01 -42.31 -21.56
N PRO A 1020 74.98 -41.74 -20.83
CA PRO A 1020 74.80 -40.46 -20.12
C PRO A 1020 74.38 -39.31 -21.05
N GLU A 1021 74.79 -39.37 -22.32
CA GLU A 1021 74.45 -38.41 -23.37
C GLU A 1021 72.95 -38.33 -23.64
N SER A 1022 72.23 -39.45 -23.53
CA SER A 1022 70.78 -39.52 -23.73
C SER A 1022 70.00 -38.83 -22.61
N LEU A 1023 70.60 -38.71 -21.41
CA LEU A 1023 70.00 -38.09 -20.22
C LEU A 1023 70.43 -36.63 -20.00
N GLN A 1024 71.39 -36.10 -20.77
CA GLN A 1024 71.87 -34.73 -20.64
C GLN A 1024 70.74 -33.69 -20.75
N LYS A 1025 69.75 -33.93 -21.61
CA LYS A 1025 68.58 -33.05 -21.75
C LYS A 1025 67.77 -32.92 -20.46
N LEU A 1026 67.71 -33.98 -19.64
CA LEU A 1026 67.00 -33.96 -18.35
C LEU A 1026 67.87 -33.36 -17.23
N ILE A 1027 69.19 -33.59 -17.28
CA ILE A 1027 70.15 -33.09 -16.29
C ILE A 1027 70.27 -31.56 -16.38
N TYR A 1028 70.40 -31.01 -17.60
CA TYR A 1028 70.62 -29.57 -17.83
C TYR A 1028 69.34 -28.77 -18.16
N SER A 1029 68.15 -29.37 -18.06
CA SER A 1029 66.90 -28.65 -18.38
C SER A 1029 66.64 -27.49 -17.42
N GLU A 1030 66.28 -26.32 -17.95
CA GLU A 1030 65.84 -25.15 -17.17
C GLU A 1030 64.45 -25.35 -16.53
N THR A 1031 63.66 -26.32 -16.98
CA THR A 1031 62.34 -26.60 -16.41
C THR A 1031 62.45 -27.22 -15.02
N ALA A 1032 61.49 -26.92 -14.14
CA ALA A 1032 61.37 -27.60 -12.84
C ALA A 1032 61.03 -29.09 -13.08
N ILE A 1033 61.98 -29.97 -12.73
CA ILE A 1033 61.85 -31.43 -12.86
C ILE A 1033 61.73 -32.12 -11.50
N PHE A 1034 62.20 -31.52 -10.41
CA PHE A 1034 62.20 -32.15 -9.08
C PHE A 1034 60.83 -32.35 -8.43
N ASP A 1035 59.79 -31.69 -8.93
CA ASP A 1035 58.41 -31.92 -8.48
C ASP A 1035 57.79 -33.19 -9.12
N VAL A 1036 58.26 -33.59 -10.30
CA VAL A 1036 57.78 -34.77 -11.03
C VAL A 1036 58.74 -35.96 -10.90
N LEU A 1037 60.05 -35.72 -10.95
CA LEU A 1037 61.11 -36.74 -10.95
C LEU A 1037 60.98 -37.81 -9.85
N PRO A 1038 60.58 -37.48 -8.60
CA PRO A 1038 60.40 -38.48 -7.56
C PRO A 1038 59.33 -39.53 -7.86
N SER A 1039 58.33 -39.24 -8.68
CA SER A 1039 57.32 -40.25 -9.08
C SER A 1039 57.95 -41.41 -9.85
N PHE A 1040 59.05 -41.15 -10.57
CA PHE A 1040 59.75 -42.15 -11.38
C PHE A 1040 60.70 -43.04 -10.57
N PHE A 1041 61.03 -42.70 -9.32
CA PHE A 1041 61.80 -43.60 -8.44
C PHE A 1041 61.07 -44.91 -8.16
N TYR A 1042 59.73 -44.88 -8.26
CA TYR A 1042 58.85 -46.02 -8.03
C TYR A 1042 58.19 -46.51 -9.32
N HIS A 1043 58.74 -46.16 -10.48
CA HIS A 1043 58.20 -46.57 -11.78
C HIS A 1043 58.20 -48.12 -11.95
N LYS A 1044 57.27 -48.65 -12.74
CA LYS A 1044 57.15 -50.10 -12.98
C LYS A 1044 58.35 -50.69 -13.73
N ASN A 1045 58.93 -49.91 -14.64
CA ASN A 1045 60.13 -50.29 -15.38
C ASN A 1045 61.39 -50.00 -14.55
N GLU A 1046 62.17 -51.05 -14.26
CA GLU A 1046 63.42 -50.97 -13.51
C GLU A 1046 64.44 -50.00 -14.12
N ALA A 1047 64.59 -50.01 -15.44
CA ALA A 1047 65.55 -49.14 -16.10
C ALA A 1047 65.18 -47.66 -15.98
N VAL A 1048 63.88 -47.35 -15.91
CA VAL A 1048 63.39 -45.98 -15.63
C VAL A 1048 63.70 -45.57 -14.19
N ARG A 1049 63.57 -46.49 -13.21
CA ARG A 1049 63.94 -46.21 -11.81
C ARG A 1049 65.43 -45.87 -11.67
N LYS A 1050 66.29 -46.67 -12.30
CA LYS A 1050 67.75 -46.43 -12.35
C LYS A 1050 68.07 -45.09 -13.01
N ALA A 1051 67.51 -44.82 -14.19
CA ALA A 1051 67.72 -43.56 -14.91
C ALA A 1051 67.22 -42.33 -14.11
N ALA A 1052 66.07 -42.44 -13.45
CA ALA A 1052 65.51 -41.36 -12.64
C ALA A 1052 66.39 -41.01 -11.43
N LEU A 1053 66.91 -42.02 -10.72
CA LEU A 1053 67.84 -41.82 -9.60
C LEU A 1053 69.16 -41.19 -10.08
N GLU A 1054 69.68 -41.62 -11.23
CA GLU A 1054 70.90 -41.02 -11.79
C GLU A 1054 70.70 -39.56 -12.21
N VAL A 1055 69.58 -39.23 -12.88
CA VAL A 1055 69.23 -37.85 -13.21
C VAL A 1055 69.10 -37.02 -11.94
N TYR A 1056 68.49 -37.57 -10.88
CA TYR A 1056 68.36 -36.88 -9.60
C TYR A 1056 69.72 -36.55 -8.99
N VAL A 1057 70.65 -37.51 -8.93
CA VAL A 1057 72.00 -37.31 -8.37
C VAL A 1057 72.79 -36.33 -9.24
N ARG A 1058 72.91 -36.57 -10.54
CA ARG A 1058 73.71 -35.70 -11.45
C ARG A 1058 73.20 -34.28 -11.51
N ARG A 1059 71.88 -34.07 -11.41
CA ARG A 1059 71.28 -32.74 -11.41
C ARG A 1059 71.39 -32.04 -10.06
N SER A 1060 71.23 -32.76 -8.95
CA SER A 1060 71.39 -32.18 -7.60
C SER A 1060 72.84 -31.80 -7.31
N TYR A 1061 73.79 -32.56 -7.85
CA TYR A 1061 75.23 -32.36 -7.68
C TYR A 1061 75.89 -31.72 -8.91
N GLN A 1062 75.14 -31.00 -9.75
CA GLN A 1062 75.65 -30.37 -10.97
C GLN A 1062 76.80 -29.38 -10.70
N ALA A 1063 76.83 -28.76 -9.51
CA ALA A 1063 77.89 -27.86 -9.09
C ALA A 1063 79.15 -28.58 -8.55
N TYR A 1064 79.12 -29.91 -8.41
CA TYR A 1064 80.20 -30.73 -7.85
C TYR A 1064 80.84 -31.60 -8.94
N GLU A 1065 82.10 -31.95 -8.77
CA GLU A 1065 82.78 -32.91 -9.64
C GLU A 1065 82.45 -34.34 -9.17
N LEU A 1066 81.52 -35.00 -9.86
CA LEU A 1066 81.18 -36.40 -9.63
C LEU A 1066 82.30 -37.32 -10.15
N THR A 1067 83.01 -38.00 -9.26
CA THR A 1067 84.14 -38.88 -9.61
C THR A 1067 83.68 -40.29 -9.95
N THR A 1068 82.65 -40.81 -9.26
CA THR A 1068 82.04 -42.12 -9.51
C THR A 1068 80.54 -42.09 -9.26
N LEU A 1069 79.78 -42.89 -10.01
CA LEU A 1069 78.36 -43.14 -9.81
C LEU A 1069 78.03 -44.56 -10.26
N TYR A 1070 77.60 -45.42 -9.34
CA TYR A 1070 77.26 -46.82 -9.60
C TYR A 1070 75.85 -47.14 -9.12
N HIS A 1071 75.17 -48.03 -9.87
CA HIS A 1071 73.87 -48.57 -9.50
C HIS A 1071 74.05 -49.98 -8.93
N GLU A 1072 73.63 -50.18 -7.68
CA GLU A 1072 73.61 -51.48 -7.04
C GLU A 1072 72.17 -51.91 -6.70
N MET A 1073 71.95 -53.21 -6.64
CA MET A 1073 70.67 -53.80 -6.24
C MET A 1073 70.93 -54.76 -5.09
N LEU A 1074 70.53 -54.38 -3.88
CA LEU A 1074 70.82 -55.20 -2.69
C LEU A 1074 69.92 -56.45 -2.61
N ASN A 1075 68.64 -56.33 -2.97
CA ASN A 1075 67.60 -57.38 -2.95
C ASN A 1075 66.62 -57.15 -4.13
N GLU A 1076 65.73 -58.12 -4.47
CA GLU A 1076 64.81 -58.07 -5.63
C GLU A 1076 63.92 -56.81 -5.76
N ASN A 1077 63.85 -55.94 -4.74
CA ASN A 1077 63.05 -54.70 -4.75
C ASN A 1077 63.76 -53.42 -4.25
N VAL A 1078 65.07 -53.43 -3.94
CA VAL A 1078 65.78 -52.24 -3.40
C VAL A 1078 66.95 -51.84 -4.31
N PHE A 1079 66.84 -50.65 -4.89
CA PHE A 1079 67.87 -50.03 -5.73
C PHE A 1079 68.66 -49.00 -4.92
N ILE A 1080 69.98 -49.06 -5.04
CA ILE A 1080 70.91 -48.12 -4.43
C ILE A 1080 71.71 -47.44 -5.52
N VAL A 1081 71.89 -46.13 -5.38
CA VAL A 1081 72.87 -45.38 -6.16
C VAL A 1081 73.95 -44.90 -5.20
N GLU A 1082 75.17 -45.39 -5.39
CA GLU A 1082 76.35 -44.90 -4.70
C GLU A 1082 77.07 -43.91 -5.61
N PHE A 1083 77.46 -42.76 -5.07
CA PHE A 1083 78.20 -41.75 -5.81
C PHE A 1083 79.22 -41.06 -4.92
N GLN A 1084 80.36 -40.69 -5.49
CA GLN A 1084 81.38 -39.87 -4.85
C GLN A 1084 81.52 -38.56 -5.61
N PHE A 1085 81.74 -37.48 -4.87
CA PHE A 1085 81.88 -36.15 -5.43
C PHE A 1085 82.95 -35.35 -4.68
N SER A 1086 83.59 -34.42 -5.38
CA SER A 1086 84.47 -33.41 -4.81
C SER A 1086 83.93 -32.01 -5.09
N LEU A 1087 84.29 -31.06 -4.23
CA LEU A 1087 84.08 -29.65 -4.52
C LEU A 1087 84.95 -29.25 -5.73
N PRO A 1088 84.44 -28.42 -6.65
CA PRO A 1088 85.24 -27.93 -7.76
C PRO A 1088 86.38 -27.04 -7.23
N SER A 1089 87.49 -27.00 -7.95
CA SER A 1089 88.67 -26.18 -7.60
C SER A 1089 88.42 -24.67 -7.49
N SER A 1090 87.26 -24.19 -7.98
CA SER A 1090 86.78 -22.81 -7.87
C SER A 1090 85.95 -22.52 -6.61
N HIS A 1091 85.70 -23.54 -5.77
CA HIS A 1091 84.92 -23.39 -4.55
C HIS A 1091 85.75 -22.67 -3.45
N PRO A 1092 85.18 -21.73 -2.68
CA PRO A 1092 85.93 -20.89 -1.74
C PRO A 1092 86.42 -21.59 -0.45
N ASN A 1093 86.18 -22.91 -0.31
CA ASN A 1093 86.62 -23.75 0.81
C ASN A 1093 87.43 -24.92 0.29
#